data_AF-A0A7C3VF84-F1
#
_entry.id   AF-A0A7C3VF84-F1
#
_cell.length_a   1.000
_cell.length_b   1.000
_cell.length_c   1.000
_cell.angle_alpha   90.00
_cell.angle_beta   90.00
_cell.angle_gamma   90.00
#
_symmetry.space_group_name_H-M   'P 1'
#
loop_
_entity.id
_entity.type
_entity.pdbx_description
1 polymer ?
#
loop_
_entity_poly.entity_id
_entity_poly.type
_entity_poly.pdbx_seq_one_letter_code
_entity_poly.pdbx_strand_id
1 'polypeptide(L)'
;MTSAEMTKSTISEAEVQKLWEAFTVFDADGSGAISVEELGQVVRSLGQNPSDIELREMIKEVDVDASGTIDFEEFKALMVAQRGDRISRLKLAFSVFDEDGSGHITADEMKEVMGQFGLTEAELEEMLKEVDFDGDGSIDFEEFCKLVPEQTTGRTYTDSPAVTTPPKPSTPTTPAPAASSAPTSEVDQLKQLLSQHPRQEPGRGTSRLQMQIGLFRLVQGAAYRSFRENFSANSETHLRAKNLPYRIGDFTKFVAKAIAVYKGLGIVDPACHPVLDAVAESIQAEYARLQERIANWATIEKTPEMLAEEQAMLEARSKSTTVREKFAAGVEFAITMKKKHISLSDVVEGVLAINELNRLRQMDLNQEMAPPPPPSGEDPKEYLKKWNRVIIDNADEQIDGAMMPAVYWYEDFMPKLLAAFSVTSAADIQENTIPNEAALNKWYEEAKAAGEFGRYAADVAENFPNCSPKQKLEIKQAWNLTRHYLNGVQKRRERQEFGRESGALSHYVSFIDVYLGRSDIKDAQMRISFPYFIGPAVWRFFHTTAEIVCTKTPEEQKALVAVFQEFFKLFATMYPCPYCRYHLNMYVVQNKEVEMYPMEYLVLGRDPNLSDFEVSINDKLSTVADGPSLRLFFWKLHNTVSSSIARTEQWYHKDERAFYTSRYWPSLDSELARSQALKHVSIATDRLYRVYALLKPMARLAGLRAELQKLLEKGDAASIQEACDLAQSHIKDLEEAVVAGNFLPETYKFDPELVDASPNFTPEEEEFSRSGYFVEAT
;
A
#
# COMPACT_ATOMS: atom_id res chain seq x y z
N MET A 1 -53.08 30.83 14.02
CA MET A 1 -53.02 31.07 15.48
C MET A 1 -52.85 29.72 16.13
N THR A 2 -51.78 29.32 16.81
CA THR A 2 -50.46 29.87 17.12
C THR A 2 -49.64 28.65 17.52
N SER A 3 -48.40 28.52 17.02
CA SER A 3 -47.39 27.59 17.53
C SER A 3 -47.09 27.87 19.00
N ALA A 4 -46.76 26.80 19.72
CA ALA A 4 -45.90 26.71 20.92
C ALA A 4 -46.59 26.09 22.14
N GLU A 5 -46.41 24.77 22.29
CA GLU A 5 -46.30 24.12 23.59
C GLU A 5 -45.51 22.81 23.41
N MET A 6 -44.18 22.93 23.31
CA MET A 6 -43.24 21.86 23.66
C MET A 6 -42.43 22.35 24.86
N THR A 7 -42.57 21.63 25.96
CA THR A 7 -42.10 21.97 27.29
C THR A 7 -40.59 21.83 27.45
N LYS A 8 -39.98 22.98 27.79
CA LYS A 8 -38.73 23.23 28.54
C LYS A 8 -38.17 22.03 29.35
N SER A 9 -37.01 21.52 28.94
CA SER A 9 -36.05 20.87 29.84
C SER A 9 -35.58 21.91 30.87
N THR A 10 -35.92 21.73 32.14
CA THR A 10 -35.60 22.68 33.21
C THR A 10 -34.21 22.38 33.78
N ILE A 11 -33.24 23.23 33.41
CA ILE A 11 -31.92 23.33 34.08
C ILE A 11 -32.18 23.71 35.55
N SER A 12 -31.53 23.03 36.50
CA SER A 12 -31.73 23.33 37.92
C SER A 12 -31.22 24.74 38.28
N GLU A 13 -31.83 25.41 39.27
CA GLU A 13 -31.41 26.79 39.67
C GLU A 13 -29.93 26.86 40.07
N ALA A 14 -29.38 25.80 40.66
CA ALA A 14 -27.97 25.70 41.01
C ALA A 14 -27.04 25.61 39.77
N GLU A 15 -27.52 25.03 38.67
CA GLU A 15 -26.77 24.96 37.41
C GLU A 15 -26.87 26.26 36.62
N VAL A 16 -28.03 26.93 36.64
CA VAL A 16 -28.15 28.29 36.07
C VAL A 16 -27.20 29.25 36.77
N GLN A 17 -27.04 29.15 38.09
CA GLN A 17 -26.09 29.98 38.85
C GLN A 17 -24.63 29.71 38.44
N LYS A 18 -24.24 28.45 38.25
CA LYS A 18 -22.88 28.09 37.78
C LYS A 18 -22.62 28.51 36.34
N LEU A 19 -23.63 28.41 35.48
CA LEU A 19 -23.55 28.88 34.09
C LEU A 19 -23.43 30.41 34.03
N TRP A 20 -24.10 31.11 34.95
CA TRP A 20 -23.94 32.56 35.10
C TRP A 20 -22.53 32.94 35.55
N GLU A 21 -21.97 32.24 36.54
CA GLU A 21 -20.58 32.45 36.97
C GLU A 21 -19.58 32.19 35.82
N ALA A 22 -19.79 31.13 35.04
CA ALA A 22 -18.97 30.85 33.85
C ALA A 22 -19.14 31.96 32.79
N PHE A 23 -20.38 32.39 32.50
CA PHE A 23 -20.65 33.47 31.54
C PHE A 23 -19.89 34.74 31.90
N THR A 24 -19.87 35.14 33.18
CA THR A 24 -19.12 36.31 33.66
C THR A 24 -17.60 36.19 33.56
N VAL A 25 -17.06 34.98 33.37
CA VAL A 25 -15.62 34.79 33.09
C VAL A 25 -15.32 34.98 31.60
N PHE A 26 -16.29 34.71 30.72
CA PHE A 26 -16.17 34.93 29.28
C PHE A 26 -16.49 36.37 28.89
N ASP A 27 -17.50 36.99 29.49
CA ASP A 27 -17.87 38.41 29.32
C ASP A 27 -16.96 39.30 30.18
N ALA A 28 -15.74 39.53 29.69
CA ALA A 28 -14.69 40.21 30.44
C ALA A 28 -14.95 41.71 30.56
N ASP A 29 -15.69 42.30 29.62
CA ASP A 29 -16.07 43.71 29.64
C ASP A 29 -17.42 43.99 30.33
N GLY A 30 -18.18 42.94 30.67
CA GLY A 30 -19.44 43.02 31.39
C GLY A 30 -20.58 43.59 30.53
N SER A 31 -20.49 43.45 29.21
CA SER A 31 -21.47 43.94 28.24
C SER A 31 -22.78 43.14 28.25
N GLY A 32 -22.78 41.95 28.86
CA GLY A 32 -23.92 41.04 28.87
C GLY A 32 -24.00 40.14 27.63
N ALA A 33 -22.98 40.12 26.78
CA ALA A 33 -22.85 39.25 25.61
C ALA A 33 -21.36 38.93 25.35
N ILE A 34 -21.05 37.73 24.87
CA ILE A 34 -19.68 37.31 24.61
C ILE A 34 -19.32 37.60 23.15
N SER A 35 -18.31 38.44 22.94
CA SER A 35 -17.77 38.74 21.61
C SER A 35 -16.84 37.64 21.06
N VAL A 36 -16.57 37.69 19.76
CA VAL A 36 -15.59 36.81 19.08
C VAL A 36 -14.22 36.92 19.74
N GLU A 37 -13.83 38.13 20.12
CA GLU A 37 -12.55 38.45 20.74
C GLU A 37 -12.45 37.86 22.15
N GLU A 38 -13.51 37.95 22.94
CA GLU A 38 -13.60 37.40 24.30
C GLU A 38 -13.63 35.88 24.32
N LEU A 39 -14.42 35.26 23.43
CA LEU A 39 -14.42 33.81 23.22
C LEU A 39 -13.01 33.33 22.85
N GLY A 40 -12.34 34.03 21.94
CA GLY A 40 -10.98 33.73 21.55
C GLY A 40 -9.97 33.87 22.69
N GLN A 41 -10.10 34.88 23.57
CA GLN A 41 -9.22 35.05 24.72
C GLN A 41 -9.34 33.89 25.72
N VAL A 42 -10.56 33.42 25.99
CA VAL A 42 -10.78 32.31 26.93
C VAL A 42 -10.35 30.98 26.32
N VAL A 43 -10.68 30.70 25.06
CA VAL A 43 -10.26 29.45 24.40
C VAL A 43 -8.73 29.37 24.28
N ARG A 44 -8.06 30.51 24.09
CA ARG A 44 -6.59 30.60 24.14
C ARG A 44 -6.00 30.44 25.53
N SER A 45 -6.66 30.95 26.57
CA SER A 45 -6.19 30.75 27.96
C SER A 45 -6.34 29.31 28.45
N LEU A 46 -7.24 28.54 27.83
CA LEU A 46 -7.42 27.08 28.03
C LEU A 46 -6.44 26.22 27.22
N GLY A 47 -5.51 26.84 26.47
CA GLY A 47 -4.43 26.14 25.76
C GLY A 47 -4.77 25.70 24.33
N GLN A 48 -5.92 26.11 23.78
CA GLN A 48 -6.27 25.91 22.38
C GLN A 48 -5.93 27.16 21.54
N ASN A 49 -5.82 27.04 20.21
CA ASN A 49 -5.43 28.17 19.36
C ASN A 49 -6.28 28.26 18.09
N PRO A 50 -7.60 28.51 18.22
CA PRO A 50 -8.51 28.57 17.09
C PRO A 50 -8.26 29.82 16.23
N SER A 51 -8.52 29.68 14.93
CA SER A 51 -8.54 30.78 13.96
C SER A 51 -9.80 31.63 14.12
N ASP A 52 -9.75 32.88 13.65
CA ASP A 52 -10.91 33.79 13.67
C ASP A 52 -12.09 33.25 12.84
N ILE A 53 -11.83 32.39 11.84
CA ILE A 53 -12.89 31.74 11.04
C ILE A 53 -13.62 30.71 11.92
N GLU A 54 -12.88 29.86 12.63
CA GLU A 54 -13.46 28.85 13.54
C GLU A 54 -14.23 29.52 14.69
N LEU A 55 -13.71 30.61 15.27
CA LEU A 55 -14.42 31.35 16.33
C LEU A 55 -15.75 31.96 15.83
N ARG A 56 -15.79 32.45 14.60
CA ARG A 56 -17.01 33.00 13.98
C ARG A 56 -18.00 31.90 13.59
N GLU A 57 -17.52 30.74 13.18
CA GLU A 57 -18.38 29.57 12.94
C GLU A 57 -19.02 29.09 14.25
N MET A 58 -18.24 29.00 15.33
CA MET A 58 -18.76 28.65 16.67
C MET A 58 -19.85 29.61 17.16
N ILE A 59 -19.70 30.92 16.92
CA ILE A 59 -20.74 31.90 17.28
C ILE A 59 -21.96 31.72 16.40
N LYS A 60 -21.78 31.58 15.08
CA LYS A 60 -22.87 31.43 14.11
C LYS A 60 -23.74 30.19 14.37
N GLU A 61 -23.21 29.15 15.00
CA GLU A 61 -23.96 27.93 15.32
C GLU A 61 -25.00 28.11 16.44
N VAL A 62 -24.81 29.10 17.31
CA VAL A 62 -25.65 29.32 18.50
C VAL A 62 -26.31 30.70 18.57
N ASP A 63 -25.83 31.64 17.77
CA ASP A 63 -26.35 33.00 17.59
C ASP A 63 -27.67 32.95 16.79
N VAL A 64 -28.78 32.81 17.52
CA VAL A 64 -30.13 32.64 16.94
C VAL A 64 -30.66 33.96 16.43
N ASP A 65 -30.27 35.07 17.06
CA ASP A 65 -30.72 36.41 16.68
C ASP A 65 -29.81 37.13 15.66
N ALA A 66 -28.70 36.48 15.28
CA ALA A 66 -27.68 36.97 14.35
C ALA A 66 -27.03 38.29 14.81
N SER A 67 -26.90 38.49 16.11
CA SER A 67 -26.27 39.67 16.72
C SER A 67 -24.75 39.71 16.51
N GLY A 68 -24.13 38.57 16.18
CA GLY A 68 -22.67 38.42 16.07
C GLY A 68 -21.97 38.27 17.41
N THR A 69 -22.73 38.06 18.49
CA THR A 69 -22.29 37.88 19.88
C THR A 69 -23.15 36.81 20.56
N ILE A 70 -22.69 36.21 21.66
CA ILE A 70 -23.46 35.17 22.36
C ILE A 70 -24.05 35.76 23.65
N ASP A 71 -25.38 35.85 23.75
CA ASP A 71 -26.03 36.28 24.98
C ASP A 71 -26.11 35.16 26.04
N PHE A 72 -26.63 35.45 27.24
CA PHE A 72 -26.70 34.44 28.30
C PHE A 72 -27.64 33.25 27.99
N GLU A 73 -28.71 33.44 27.22
CA GLU A 73 -29.61 32.36 26.81
C GLU A 73 -28.96 31.47 25.75
N GLU A 74 -28.25 32.07 24.80
CA GLU A 74 -27.47 31.39 23.77
C GLU A 74 -26.24 30.70 24.37
N PHE A 75 -25.61 31.29 25.38
CA PHE A 75 -24.51 30.67 26.11
C PHE A 75 -24.96 29.44 26.89
N LYS A 76 -26.18 29.43 27.45
CA LYS A 76 -26.76 28.22 28.04
C LYS A 76 -26.98 27.14 26.97
N ALA A 77 -27.47 27.51 25.79
CA ALA A 77 -27.63 26.57 24.68
C ALA A 77 -26.28 26.01 24.20
N LEU A 78 -25.25 26.87 24.07
CA LEU A 78 -23.89 26.49 23.72
C LEU A 78 -23.26 25.57 24.77
N MET A 79 -23.40 25.87 26.06
CA MET A 79 -22.91 25.01 27.15
C MET A 79 -23.65 23.67 27.24
N VAL A 80 -24.95 23.63 26.89
CA VAL A 80 -25.73 22.39 26.78
C VAL A 80 -25.30 21.59 25.54
N ALA A 81 -25.00 22.25 24.41
CA ALA A 81 -24.45 21.63 23.21
C ALA A 81 -23.04 21.08 23.44
N GLN A 82 -22.20 21.78 24.22
CA GLN A 82 -20.81 21.43 24.50
C GLN A 82 -20.66 20.41 25.64
N ARG A 83 -21.57 20.39 26.62
CA ARG A 83 -21.80 19.22 27.51
C ARG A 83 -22.42 18.03 26.77
N GLY A 84 -23.01 18.30 25.60
CA GLY A 84 -23.88 17.42 24.85
C GLY A 84 -23.19 16.44 23.91
N ASP A 85 -21.86 16.25 23.95
CA ASP A 85 -21.27 15.35 22.96
C ASP A 85 -21.71 13.89 23.18
N ARG A 86 -21.66 13.34 24.40
CA ARG A 86 -22.10 11.95 24.63
C ARG A 86 -23.61 11.82 24.84
N ILE A 87 -24.20 12.61 25.76
CA ILE A 87 -25.59 12.43 26.18
C ILE A 87 -26.58 12.82 25.06
N SER A 88 -26.32 13.87 24.29
CA SER A 88 -27.22 14.27 23.19
C SER A 88 -27.14 13.30 22.02
N ARG A 89 -25.94 12.75 21.73
CA ARG A 89 -25.77 11.63 20.78
C ARG A 89 -26.56 10.40 21.21
N LEU A 90 -26.45 10.01 22.47
CA LEU A 90 -27.18 8.86 23.02
C LEU A 90 -28.69 9.06 23.05
N LYS A 91 -29.19 10.28 23.34
CA LYS A 91 -30.63 10.60 23.24
C LYS A 91 -31.14 10.49 21.81
N LEU A 92 -30.34 10.95 20.84
CA LEU A 92 -30.69 10.82 19.43
C LEU A 92 -30.77 9.35 19.01
N ALA A 93 -29.80 8.53 19.42
CA ALA A 93 -29.83 7.09 19.19
C ALA A 93 -31.02 6.43 19.87
N PHE A 94 -31.25 6.71 21.16
CA PHE A 94 -32.35 6.14 21.94
C PHE A 94 -33.70 6.34 21.24
N SER A 95 -33.97 7.55 20.74
CA SER A 95 -35.18 7.88 19.98
C SER A 95 -35.26 7.32 18.54
N VAL A 96 -34.31 6.47 18.13
CA VAL A 96 -34.39 5.64 16.91
C VAL A 96 -34.73 4.20 17.26
N PHE A 97 -34.36 3.75 18.46
CA PHE A 97 -34.74 2.45 18.98
C PHE A 97 -36.14 2.48 19.62
N ASP A 98 -36.48 3.54 20.35
CA ASP A 98 -37.80 3.81 20.92
C ASP A 98 -38.71 4.42 19.85
N GLU A 99 -39.31 3.57 19.01
CA GLU A 99 -40.12 3.98 17.87
C GLU A 99 -41.49 4.51 18.30
N ASP A 100 -42.05 3.94 19.37
CA ASP A 100 -43.33 4.36 19.91
C ASP A 100 -43.25 5.59 20.85
N GLY A 101 -42.03 5.98 21.24
CA GLY A 101 -41.76 7.14 22.09
C GLY A 101 -42.18 6.94 23.54
N SER A 102 -42.25 5.69 24.00
CA SER A 102 -42.64 5.30 25.35
C SER A 102 -41.59 5.67 26.41
N GLY A 103 -40.35 5.94 25.99
CA GLY A 103 -39.22 6.21 26.90
C GLY A 103 -38.51 4.94 27.37
N HIS A 104 -38.90 3.77 26.88
CA HIS A 104 -38.30 2.46 27.16
C HIS A 104 -38.11 1.71 25.84
N ILE A 105 -36.98 1.04 25.65
CA ILE A 105 -36.74 0.21 24.46
C ILE A 105 -37.11 -1.23 24.80
N THR A 106 -38.14 -1.76 24.15
CA THR A 106 -38.57 -3.14 24.34
C THR A 106 -37.68 -4.13 23.58
N ALA A 107 -37.73 -5.41 23.96
CA ALA A 107 -37.00 -6.47 23.27
C ALA A 107 -37.34 -6.56 21.76
N ASP A 108 -38.59 -6.30 21.38
CA ASP A 108 -39.05 -6.34 19.99
C ASP A 108 -38.51 -5.14 19.19
N GLU A 109 -38.52 -3.93 19.76
CA GLU A 109 -37.93 -2.73 19.15
C GLU A 109 -36.42 -2.84 18.99
N MET A 110 -35.75 -3.37 20.01
CA MET A 110 -34.32 -3.66 19.95
C MET A 110 -34.01 -4.68 18.84
N LYS A 111 -34.87 -5.70 18.68
CA LYS A 111 -34.73 -6.74 17.66
C LYS A 111 -34.90 -6.21 16.25
N GLU A 112 -35.81 -5.27 16.04
CA GLU A 112 -36.06 -4.67 14.73
C GLU A 112 -34.84 -3.87 14.23
N VAL A 113 -34.22 -3.09 15.10
CA VAL A 113 -33.04 -2.29 14.76
C VAL A 113 -31.77 -3.15 14.74
N MET A 114 -31.57 -4.03 15.72
CA MET A 114 -30.34 -4.83 15.86
C MET A 114 -30.30 -6.10 15.00
N GLY A 115 -31.45 -6.68 14.66
CA GLY A 115 -31.54 -7.82 13.75
C GLY A 115 -30.96 -7.53 12.36
N GLN A 116 -30.98 -6.27 11.94
CA GLN A 116 -30.36 -5.80 10.68
C GLN A 116 -28.82 -5.83 10.73
N PHE A 117 -28.21 -5.87 11.92
CA PHE A 117 -26.75 -5.93 12.12
C PHE A 117 -26.24 -7.36 12.36
N GLY A 118 -27.07 -8.38 12.07
CA GLY A 118 -26.67 -9.78 12.17
C GLY A 118 -26.55 -10.30 13.61
N LEU A 119 -27.15 -9.61 14.58
CA LEU A 119 -27.31 -10.14 15.94
C LEU A 119 -28.37 -11.25 15.93
N THR A 120 -27.99 -12.42 16.41
CA THR A 120 -28.91 -13.55 16.61
C THR A 120 -29.85 -13.28 17.79
N GLU A 121 -31.03 -13.90 17.80
CA GLU A 121 -31.96 -13.81 18.94
C GLU A 121 -31.30 -14.20 20.27
N ALA A 122 -30.39 -15.18 20.24
CA ALA A 122 -29.65 -15.62 21.42
C ALA A 122 -28.68 -14.55 21.95
N GLU A 123 -27.96 -13.86 21.05
CA GLU A 123 -27.08 -12.74 21.44
C GLU A 123 -27.89 -11.56 21.98
N LEU A 124 -29.06 -11.27 21.39
CA LEU A 124 -29.95 -10.19 21.84
C LEU A 124 -30.56 -10.49 23.22
N GLU A 125 -30.98 -11.72 23.49
CA GLU A 125 -31.45 -12.12 24.81
C GLU A 125 -30.34 -12.07 25.87
N GLU A 126 -29.10 -12.38 25.49
CA GLU A 126 -27.94 -12.23 26.38
C GLU A 126 -27.67 -10.75 26.68
N MET A 127 -27.80 -9.85 25.69
CA MET A 127 -27.75 -8.39 25.90
C MET A 127 -28.77 -7.91 26.90
N LEU A 128 -30.04 -8.27 26.68
CA LEU A 128 -31.13 -7.80 27.51
C LEU A 128 -30.91 -8.23 28.95
N LYS A 129 -30.47 -9.48 29.17
CA LYS A 129 -30.13 -9.99 30.51
C LYS A 129 -28.91 -9.31 31.15
N GLU A 130 -27.96 -8.80 30.38
CA GLU A 130 -26.80 -8.09 30.92
C GLU A 130 -27.12 -6.64 31.35
N VAL A 131 -28.22 -6.06 30.85
CA VAL A 131 -28.46 -4.62 30.87
C VAL A 131 -29.71 -4.22 31.61
N ASP A 132 -30.75 -5.06 31.54
CA ASP A 132 -31.99 -4.93 32.30
C ASP A 132 -31.66 -5.15 33.79
N PHE A 133 -31.32 -4.07 34.49
CA PHE A 133 -30.85 -4.11 35.87
C PHE A 133 -32.02 -4.21 36.85
N ASP A 134 -33.20 -3.76 36.46
CA ASP A 134 -34.41 -3.79 37.29
C ASP A 134 -35.33 -4.99 36.99
N GLY A 135 -35.06 -5.72 35.91
CA GLY A 135 -35.72 -6.96 35.51
C GLY A 135 -37.10 -6.75 34.89
N ASP A 136 -37.38 -5.57 34.35
CA ASP A 136 -38.69 -5.19 33.82
C ASP A 136 -38.90 -5.65 32.36
N GLY A 137 -37.86 -6.17 31.71
CA GLY A 137 -37.89 -6.67 30.34
C GLY A 137 -37.79 -5.57 29.27
N SER A 138 -37.47 -4.34 29.65
CA SER A 138 -37.23 -3.18 28.79
C SER A 138 -35.91 -2.48 29.16
N ILE A 139 -35.42 -1.58 28.30
CA ILE A 139 -34.20 -0.80 28.57
C ILE A 139 -34.56 0.68 28.67
N ASP A 140 -34.37 1.27 29.84
CA ASP A 140 -34.55 2.71 30.02
C ASP A 140 -33.34 3.52 29.50
N PHE A 141 -33.45 4.85 29.45
CA PHE A 141 -32.37 5.71 28.95
C PHE A 141 -31.08 5.60 29.78
N GLU A 142 -31.16 5.35 31.08
CA GLU A 142 -30.02 5.28 31.98
C GLU A 142 -29.28 3.94 31.84
N GLU A 143 -30.02 2.86 31.59
CA GLU A 143 -29.51 1.54 31.20
C GLU A 143 -28.89 1.54 29.80
N PHE A 144 -29.53 2.20 28.84
CA PHE A 144 -28.99 2.42 27.49
C PHE A 144 -27.66 3.19 27.52
N CYS A 145 -27.50 4.15 28.43
CA CYS A 145 -26.24 4.90 28.60
C CYS A 145 -25.09 4.05 29.15
N LYS A 146 -25.38 2.96 29.89
CA LYS A 146 -24.38 2.02 30.42
C LYS A 146 -23.93 1.00 29.36
N LEU A 147 -24.78 0.75 28.36
CA LEU A 147 -24.51 -0.15 27.23
C LEU A 147 -23.49 0.41 26.23
N VAL A 148 -23.48 1.73 26.02
CA VAL A 148 -22.54 2.38 25.08
C VAL A 148 -21.25 2.72 25.81
N PRO A 149 -20.09 2.15 25.43
CA PRO A 149 -18.82 2.43 26.08
C PRO A 149 -18.54 3.93 26.19
N GLU A 150 -18.01 4.39 27.31
CA GLU A 150 -17.36 5.70 27.36
C GLU A 150 -16.21 5.66 26.36
N GLN A 151 -16.21 6.58 25.38
CA GLN A 151 -15.14 6.63 24.39
C GLN A 151 -13.80 6.60 25.13
N THR A 152 -12.96 5.60 24.84
CA THR A 152 -11.55 5.66 25.18
C THR A 152 -11.02 6.96 24.59
N THR A 153 -10.64 7.90 25.44
CA THR A 153 -9.98 9.15 25.06
C THR A 153 -8.71 8.82 24.27
N GLY A 154 -8.84 8.78 22.95
CA GLY A 154 -7.78 8.42 22.01
C GLY A 154 -7.74 9.46 20.91
N ARG A 155 -7.14 10.61 21.22
CA ARG A 155 -6.59 11.64 20.32
C ARG A 155 -7.47 12.03 19.13
N THR A 156 -8.00 13.26 19.21
CA THR A 156 -8.17 14.10 18.03
C THR A 156 -6.91 14.02 17.16
N TYR A 157 -7.05 13.43 15.98
CA TYR A 157 -6.01 13.44 14.96
C TYR A 157 -5.90 14.86 14.42
N THR A 158 -4.88 15.58 14.85
CA THR A 158 -4.37 16.74 14.12
C THR A 158 -3.65 16.23 12.89
N ASP A 159 -4.08 16.66 11.70
CA ASP A 159 -3.28 16.51 10.49
C ASP A 159 -1.89 17.15 10.70
N SER A 160 -0.86 16.44 10.24
CA SER A 160 0.55 16.85 10.15
C SER A 160 1.43 16.67 11.41
N PRO A 161 2.46 15.81 11.37
CA PRO A 161 3.56 15.90 12.31
C PRO A 161 4.42 17.15 12.03
N ALA A 162 4.72 17.87 13.10
CA ALA A 162 5.59 19.04 13.11
C ALA A 162 6.97 18.72 12.50
N VAL A 163 7.35 19.57 11.53
CA VAL A 163 8.67 19.64 10.92
C VAL A 163 9.72 19.92 12.01
N THR A 164 10.56 18.94 12.31
CA THR A 164 11.78 19.17 13.09
C THR A 164 12.87 19.61 12.11
N THR A 165 13.22 20.90 12.14
CA THR A 165 14.26 21.48 11.29
C THR A 165 15.62 20.85 11.58
N PRO A 166 16.35 20.32 10.59
CA PRO A 166 17.75 19.92 10.75
C PRO A 166 18.68 21.14 10.84
N PRO A 167 19.85 21.02 11.50
CA PRO A 167 20.78 22.14 11.66
C PRO A 167 21.39 22.55 10.32
N LYS A 168 21.52 23.87 10.13
CA LYS A 168 22.19 24.52 8.99
C LYS A 168 23.58 23.92 8.73
N PRO A 169 23.92 23.58 7.47
CA PRO A 169 25.31 23.37 7.09
C PRO A 169 26.09 24.70 7.12
N SER A 170 27.29 24.64 7.69
CA SER A 170 28.27 25.72 7.70
C SER A 170 28.69 26.10 6.27
N THR A 171 28.82 27.41 6.06
CA THR A 171 29.30 28.11 4.86
C THR A 171 30.52 27.46 4.19
N PRO A 172 30.57 27.37 2.84
CA PRO A 172 31.79 27.09 2.12
C PRO A 172 32.73 28.31 2.13
N THR A 173 34.00 28.05 2.42
CA THR A 173 35.09 29.01 2.36
C THR A 173 35.41 29.37 0.90
N THR A 174 35.69 30.66 0.69
CA THR A 174 36.04 31.41 -0.54
C THR A 174 37.08 30.72 -1.47
N PRO A 175 37.04 30.98 -2.80
CA PRO A 175 37.87 30.27 -3.78
C PRO A 175 39.33 30.73 -3.83
N ALA A 176 40.23 29.80 -4.15
CA ALA A 176 41.64 30.07 -4.47
C ALA A 176 41.80 30.63 -5.90
N PRO A 177 42.82 31.48 -6.16
CA PRO A 177 42.91 32.28 -7.36
C PRO A 177 43.41 31.50 -8.59
N ALA A 178 42.86 31.88 -9.73
CA ALA A 178 43.19 31.39 -11.06
C ALA A 178 44.66 31.63 -11.44
N ALA A 179 45.31 30.58 -11.95
CA ALA A 179 46.55 30.69 -12.70
C ALA A 179 46.25 30.65 -14.21
N SER A 180 46.69 31.71 -14.88
CA SER A 180 46.61 31.93 -16.32
C SER A 180 47.54 30.97 -17.08
N SER A 181 47.03 30.31 -18.13
CA SER A 181 47.83 30.02 -19.33
C SER A 181 46.94 30.05 -20.58
N ALA A 182 47.50 30.63 -21.64
CA ALA A 182 46.84 31.08 -22.87
C ALA A 182 46.41 29.92 -23.80
N PRO A 183 45.61 30.21 -24.85
CA PRO A 183 44.74 29.23 -25.49
C PRO A 183 45.52 28.37 -26.48
N THR A 184 45.62 27.07 -26.17
CA THR A 184 45.66 26.04 -27.20
C THR A 184 44.24 25.51 -27.35
N SER A 185 43.48 26.22 -28.19
CA SER A 185 42.31 25.72 -28.90
C SER A 185 41.31 24.96 -28.01
N GLU A 186 40.33 25.68 -27.44
CA GLU A 186 39.11 25.07 -26.88
C GLU A 186 38.52 24.01 -27.82
N VAL A 187 38.75 24.15 -29.13
CA VAL A 187 38.38 23.19 -30.17
C VAL A 187 39.16 21.87 -30.08
N ASP A 188 40.44 21.87 -29.72
CA ASP A 188 41.23 20.64 -29.56
C ASP A 188 40.97 19.99 -28.20
N GLN A 189 40.71 20.78 -27.16
CA GLN A 189 40.11 20.27 -25.92
C GLN A 189 38.72 19.67 -26.17
N LEU A 190 37.86 20.33 -26.94
CA LEU A 190 36.56 19.78 -27.34
C LEU A 190 36.74 18.49 -28.13
N LYS A 191 37.65 18.43 -29.10
CA LYS A 191 37.91 17.21 -29.89
C LYS A 191 38.46 16.07 -29.03
N GLN A 192 39.28 16.37 -28.02
CA GLN A 192 39.80 15.39 -27.07
C GLN A 192 38.72 14.90 -26.09
N LEU A 193 37.82 15.78 -25.64
CA LEU A 193 36.68 15.41 -24.81
C LEU A 193 35.62 14.65 -25.65
N LEU A 194 35.45 15.02 -26.92
CA LEU A 194 34.58 14.34 -27.87
C LEU A 194 35.11 12.95 -28.26
N SER A 195 36.44 12.75 -28.26
CA SER A 195 37.04 11.43 -28.50
C SER A 195 36.96 10.51 -27.28
N GLN A 196 36.77 11.07 -26.09
CA GLN A 196 36.44 10.36 -24.86
C GLN A 196 34.93 10.07 -24.73
N HIS A 197 34.08 10.49 -25.69
CA HIS A 197 32.67 10.11 -25.64
C HIS A 197 32.51 8.59 -25.68
N PRO A 198 31.76 8.00 -24.74
CA PRO A 198 31.32 6.62 -24.86
C PRO A 198 30.43 6.53 -26.10
N ARG A 199 30.99 6.05 -27.22
CA ARG A 199 30.22 5.89 -28.48
C ARG A 199 29.13 4.81 -28.34
N GLN A 200 29.29 3.91 -27.37
CA GLN A 200 28.32 2.94 -26.89
C GLN A 200 28.64 2.71 -25.41
N GLU A 201 27.67 2.88 -24.51
CA GLU A 201 27.80 2.34 -23.15
C GLU A 201 27.75 0.80 -23.28
N PRO A 202 28.83 0.07 -22.99
CA PRO A 202 28.79 -1.39 -23.01
C PRO A 202 27.89 -1.91 -21.89
N GLY A 203 27.03 -2.90 -22.19
CA GLY A 203 26.30 -3.65 -21.15
C GLY A 203 24.87 -3.22 -20.83
N ARG A 204 24.22 -2.38 -21.63
CA ARG A 204 22.77 -2.11 -21.44
C ARG A 204 21.93 -3.32 -21.78
N GLY A 205 21.04 -3.72 -20.89
CA GLY A 205 20.14 -4.86 -21.06
C GLY A 205 19.67 -5.41 -19.73
N THR A 206 19.04 -6.58 -19.77
CA THR A 206 18.59 -7.33 -18.60
C THR A 206 19.17 -8.73 -18.64
N SER A 207 19.89 -9.09 -17.58
CA SER A 207 20.53 -10.39 -17.43
C SER A 207 19.53 -11.48 -17.01
N ARG A 208 19.98 -12.74 -17.05
CA ARG A 208 19.23 -13.87 -16.45
C ARG A 208 18.96 -13.67 -14.97
N LEU A 209 19.97 -13.24 -14.20
CA LEU A 209 19.83 -13.03 -12.77
C LEU A 209 18.82 -11.92 -12.46
N GLN A 210 18.80 -10.82 -13.22
CA GLN A 210 17.80 -9.77 -13.04
C GLN A 210 16.37 -10.27 -13.30
N MET A 211 16.19 -11.14 -14.31
CA MET A 211 14.90 -11.80 -14.55
C MET A 211 14.50 -12.74 -13.40
N GLN A 212 15.46 -13.53 -12.88
CA GLN A 212 15.25 -14.39 -11.71
C GLN A 212 14.83 -13.57 -10.49
N ILE A 213 15.56 -12.49 -10.18
CA ILE A 213 15.27 -11.59 -9.06
C ILE A 213 13.86 -10.99 -9.20
N GLY A 214 13.49 -10.47 -10.37
CA GLY A 214 12.20 -9.83 -10.58
C GLY A 214 11.02 -10.74 -10.26
N LEU A 215 11.03 -11.97 -10.79
CA LEU A 215 9.94 -12.91 -10.55
C LEU A 215 10.01 -13.55 -9.15
N PHE A 216 11.22 -13.87 -8.66
CA PHE A 216 11.42 -14.36 -7.30
C PHE A 216 10.84 -13.39 -6.27
N ARG A 217 11.19 -12.10 -6.37
CA ARG A 217 10.69 -11.05 -5.47
C ARG A 217 9.18 -10.95 -5.47
N LEU A 218 8.57 -11.09 -6.65
CA LEU A 218 7.15 -11.04 -6.81
C LEU A 218 6.45 -12.22 -6.11
N VAL A 219 6.92 -13.44 -6.35
CA VAL A 219 6.36 -14.66 -5.74
C VAL A 219 6.64 -14.71 -4.24
N GLN A 220 7.86 -14.39 -3.81
CA GLN A 220 8.28 -14.32 -2.40
C GLN A 220 7.44 -13.29 -1.63
N GLY A 221 7.21 -12.12 -2.21
CA GLY A 221 6.37 -11.10 -1.59
C GLY A 221 4.91 -11.54 -1.49
N ALA A 222 4.38 -12.21 -2.52
CA ALA A 222 2.99 -12.68 -2.51
C ALA A 222 2.81 -13.82 -1.47
N ALA A 223 3.81 -14.69 -1.35
CA ALA A 223 3.89 -15.72 -0.30
C ALA A 223 3.88 -15.08 1.10
N TYR A 224 4.71 -14.06 1.32
CA TYR A 224 4.76 -13.33 2.58
C TYR A 224 3.39 -12.75 2.97
N ARG A 225 2.63 -12.26 2.00
CA ARG A 225 1.30 -11.70 2.23
C ARG A 225 0.20 -12.76 2.40
N SER A 226 0.39 -13.96 1.84
CA SER A 226 -0.57 -15.06 1.91
C SER A 226 -0.27 -16.04 3.05
N PHE A 227 0.88 -15.88 3.72
CA PHE A 227 1.36 -16.74 4.80
C PHE A 227 0.43 -16.79 6.02
N ARG A 228 -0.26 -15.68 6.29
CA ARG A 228 -1.21 -15.58 7.39
C ARG A 228 -2.42 -14.73 7.02
N GLU A 229 -3.49 -14.84 7.81
CA GLU A 229 -4.61 -13.91 7.82
C GLU A 229 -4.09 -12.52 8.18
N ASN A 230 -4.17 -11.61 7.21
CA ASN A 230 -3.91 -10.21 7.43
C ASN A 230 -4.78 -9.38 6.49
N PHE A 231 -5.77 -8.69 7.05
CA PHE A 231 -6.60 -7.73 6.31
C PHE A 231 -5.93 -6.36 6.21
N SER A 232 -4.91 -6.12 7.04
CA SER A 232 -4.18 -4.87 7.10
C SER A 232 -2.80 -4.99 6.45
N ALA A 233 -2.35 -3.85 5.96
CA ALA A 233 -1.05 -3.66 5.38
C ALA A 233 -0.54 -2.32 5.90
N ASN A 234 0.61 -2.32 6.56
CA ASN A 234 1.20 -1.20 7.28
C ASN A 234 1.12 0.23 6.68
N SER A 235 0.74 1.17 7.56
CA SER A 235 1.16 2.58 7.79
C SER A 235 0.92 3.70 6.74
N GLU A 236 0.17 4.72 7.21
CA GLU A 236 -0.03 6.11 6.71
C GLU A 236 -0.89 6.34 5.46
N THR A 237 -0.90 5.45 4.46
CA THR A 237 -1.74 5.63 3.24
C THR A 237 -2.86 4.58 3.08
N HIS A 238 -3.08 3.77 4.12
CA HIS A 238 -3.79 2.48 4.04
C HIS A 238 -5.28 2.48 4.40
N LEU A 239 -5.89 3.66 4.65
CA LEU A 239 -7.36 3.76 4.71
C LEU A 239 -8.04 3.36 3.38
N ARG A 240 -7.26 3.35 2.31
CA ARG A 240 -7.69 3.28 0.92
C ARG A 240 -7.61 1.86 0.33
N ALA A 241 -6.63 1.02 0.72
CA ALA A 241 -6.37 -0.33 0.19
C ALA A 241 -7.29 -1.46 0.66
N LYS A 242 -8.33 -1.14 1.43
CA LYS A 242 -9.02 -2.06 2.36
C LYS A 242 -9.87 -3.18 1.73
N ASN A 243 -10.06 -3.22 0.41
CA ASN A 243 -11.04 -4.10 -0.26
C ASN A 243 -10.45 -5.32 -1.00
N LEU A 244 -9.21 -5.72 -0.70
CA LEU A 244 -8.45 -6.64 -1.53
C LEU A 244 -7.61 -7.63 -0.69
N PRO A 245 -8.20 -8.70 -0.12
CA PRO A 245 -7.45 -9.68 0.68
C PRO A 245 -6.47 -10.49 -0.18
N TYR A 246 -5.46 -11.09 0.47
CA TYR A 246 -4.56 -12.07 -0.16
C TYR A 246 -5.10 -13.48 0.06
N ARG A 247 -5.98 -13.93 -0.84
CA ARG A 247 -6.55 -15.27 -0.75
C ARG A 247 -5.52 -16.33 -1.13
N ILE A 248 -5.42 -17.38 -0.33
CA ILE A 248 -4.46 -18.47 -0.60
C ILE A 248 -4.80 -19.22 -1.90
N GLY A 249 -6.07 -19.28 -2.29
CA GLY A 249 -6.50 -19.85 -3.57
C GLY A 249 -6.03 -19.03 -4.78
N ASP A 250 -6.05 -17.70 -4.69
CA ASP A 250 -5.52 -16.81 -5.72
C ASP A 250 -3.99 -16.88 -5.78
N PHE A 251 -3.34 -16.96 -4.62
CA PHE A 251 -1.88 -17.15 -4.53
C PHE A 251 -1.44 -18.45 -5.23
N THR A 252 -2.15 -19.56 -5.00
CA THR A 252 -1.87 -20.85 -5.65
C THR A 252 -1.92 -20.74 -7.18
N LYS A 253 -2.99 -20.11 -7.72
CA LYS A 253 -3.13 -19.86 -9.16
C LYS A 253 -2.06 -18.91 -9.67
N PHE A 254 -1.73 -17.88 -8.89
CA PHE A 254 -0.73 -16.87 -9.23
C PHE A 254 0.65 -17.48 -9.42
N VAL A 255 1.09 -18.33 -8.48
CA VAL A 255 2.38 -19.04 -8.58
C VAL A 255 2.41 -19.92 -9.83
N ALA A 256 1.36 -20.71 -10.08
CA ALA A 256 1.28 -21.57 -11.26
C ALA A 256 1.40 -20.77 -12.58
N LYS A 257 0.68 -19.64 -12.68
CA LYS A 257 0.74 -18.78 -13.87
C LYS A 257 2.05 -18.02 -13.99
N ALA A 258 2.65 -17.59 -12.87
CA ALA A 258 3.96 -16.96 -12.83
C ALA A 258 5.05 -17.89 -13.39
N ILE A 259 5.06 -19.14 -12.94
CA ILE A 259 5.98 -20.18 -13.44
C ILE A 259 5.71 -20.49 -14.92
N ALA A 260 4.44 -20.55 -15.34
CA ALA A 260 4.09 -20.77 -16.75
C ALA A 260 4.62 -19.64 -17.66
N VAL A 261 4.47 -18.38 -17.26
CA VAL A 261 5.06 -17.23 -17.98
C VAL A 261 6.58 -17.41 -18.06
N TYR A 262 7.24 -17.68 -16.94
CA TYR A 262 8.70 -17.81 -16.87
C TYR A 262 9.26 -18.91 -17.78
N LYS A 263 8.65 -20.09 -17.75
CA LYS A 263 8.99 -21.20 -18.66
C LYS A 263 8.78 -20.81 -20.12
N GLY A 264 7.67 -20.14 -20.41
CA GLY A 264 7.31 -19.68 -21.75
C GLY A 264 8.29 -18.67 -22.36
N LEU A 265 8.98 -17.87 -21.55
CA LEU A 265 10.01 -16.95 -22.03
C LEU A 265 11.20 -17.67 -22.67
N GLY A 266 11.47 -18.93 -22.27
CA GLY A 266 12.60 -19.72 -22.76
C GLY A 266 13.96 -19.20 -22.30
N ILE A 267 14.00 -18.57 -21.12
CA ILE A 267 15.23 -18.06 -20.48
C ILE A 267 15.88 -19.09 -19.53
N VAL A 268 15.22 -20.22 -19.33
CA VAL A 268 15.67 -21.37 -18.52
C VAL A 268 15.60 -22.62 -19.37
N ASP A 269 16.61 -23.49 -19.26
CA ASP A 269 16.63 -24.77 -19.95
C ASP A 269 15.42 -25.65 -19.55
N PRO A 270 14.83 -26.40 -20.50
CA PRO A 270 13.74 -27.34 -20.19
C PRO A 270 14.07 -28.38 -19.13
N ALA A 271 15.36 -28.71 -18.94
CA ALA A 271 15.83 -29.62 -17.89
C ALA A 271 15.53 -29.11 -16.47
N CYS A 272 15.42 -27.78 -16.28
CA CYS A 272 15.12 -27.16 -14.99
C CYS A 272 13.60 -27.02 -14.76
N HIS A 273 12.76 -27.27 -15.76
CA HIS A 273 11.30 -27.18 -15.61
C HIS A 273 10.74 -28.00 -14.44
N PRO A 274 11.21 -29.23 -14.14
CA PRO A 274 10.75 -29.96 -12.96
C PRO A 274 11.03 -29.24 -11.64
N VAL A 275 12.12 -28.48 -11.53
CA VAL A 275 12.44 -27.69 -10.32
C VAL A 275 11.48 -26.51 -10.18
N LEU A 276 11.13 -25.86 -11.29
CA LEU A 276 10.12 -24.78 -11.33
C LEU A 276 8.72 -25.32 -11.00
N ASP A 277 8.34 -26.44 -11.61
CA ASP A 277 7.03 -27.09 -11.44
C ASP A 277 6.84 -27.55 -9.99
N ALA A 278 7.90 -28.02 -9.33
CA ALA A 278 7.87 -28.41 -7.92
C ALA A 278 7.39 -27.29 -6.98
N VAL A 279 7.63 -26.02 -7.31
CA VAL A 279 7.12 -24.86 -6.53
C VAL A 279 5.60 -24.79 -6.62
N ALA A 280 5.05 -24.88 -7.83
CA ALA A 280 3.61 -24.83 -8.07
C ALA A 280 2.90 -26.07 -7.51
N GLU A 281 3.50 -27.25 -7.68
CA GLU A 281 2.99 -28.51 -7.15
C GLU A 281 2.97 -28.53 -5.62
N SER A 282 4.00 -27.99 -4.96
CA SER A 282 4.08 -27.86 -3.50
C SER A 282 2.91 -27.05 -2.93
N ILE A 283 2.66 -25.84 -3.46
CA ILE A 283 1.55 -25.00 -2.98
C ILE A 283 0.19 -25.55 -3.35
N GLN A 284 0.06 -26.19 -4.52
CA GLN A 284 -1.19 -26.84 -4.91
C GLN A 284 -1.51 -28.03 -4.01
N ALA A 285 -0.51 -28.84 -3.64
CA ALA A 285 -0.67 -29.96 -2.74
C ALA A 285 -1.02 -29.50 -1.32
N GLU A 286 -0.35 -28.45 -0.80
CA GLU A 286 -0.68 -27.92 0.53
C GLU A 286 -2.04 -27.23 0.55
N TYR A 287 -2.43 -26.55 -0.53
CA TYR A 287 -3.78 -26.01 -0.66
C TYR A 287 -4.84 -27.12 -0.70
N ALA A 288 -4.58 -28.25 -1.37
CA ALA A 288 -5.48 -29.41 -1.33
C ALA A 288 -5.62 -30.00 0.08
N ARG A 289 -4.51 -30.13 0.83
CA ARG A 289 -4.53 -30.55 2.25
C ARG A 289 -5.30 -29.58 3.13
N LEU A 290 -5.17 -28.28 2.88
CA LEU A 290 -5.96 -27.25 3.56
C LEU A 290 -7.45 -27.42 3.31
N GLN A 291 -7.87 -27.64 2.06
CA GLN A 291 -9.28 -27.90 1.72
C GLN A 291 -9.80 -29.18 2.39
N GLU A 292 -9.01 -30.25 2.39
CA GLU A 292 -9.35 -31.51 3.07
C GLU A 292 -9.46 -31.33 4.59
N ARG A 293 -8.55 -30.56 5.20
CA ARG A 293 -8.59 -30.22 6.63
C ARG A 293 -9.84 -29.44 7.00
N ILE A 294 -10.20 -28.43 6.20
CA ILE A 294 -11.43 -27.65 6.39
C ILE A 294 -12.65 -28.58 6.32
N ALA A 295 -12.73 -29.44 5.30
CA ALA A 295 -13.86 -30.35 5.13
C ALA A 295 -14.02 -31.37 6.27
N ASN A 296 -12.90 -31.78 6.89
CA ASN A 296 -12.88 -32.83 7.92
C ASN A 296 -12.55 -32.32 9.33
N TRP A 297 -12.63 -31.00 9.56
CA TRP A 297 -12.15 -30.36 10.81
C TRP A 297 -12.75 -30.97 12.08
N ALA A 298 -14.03 -31.35 12.04
CA ALA A 298 -14.71 -31.98 13.18
C ALA A 298 -14.13 -33.34 13.58
N THR A 299 -13.49 -34.05 12.65
CA THR A 299 -13.07 -35.46 12.81
C THR A 299 -11.57 -35.67 12.82
N ILE A 300 -10.78 -34.70 12.34
CA ILE A 300 -9.32 -34.80 12.32
C ILE A 300 -8.72 -34.69 13.73
N GLU A 301 -7.67 -35.47 13.98
CA GLU A 301 -6.84 -35.34 15.19
C GLU A 301 -6.12 -33.97 15.16
N LYS A 302 -6.35 -33.15 16.18
CA LYS A 302 -5.79 -31.80 16.30
C LYS A 302 -4.54 -31.82 17.16
N THR A 303 -3.46 -31.17 16.72
CA THR A 303 -2.27 -31.00 17.56
C THR A 303 -2.53 -29.94 18.65
N PRO A 304 -1.74 -29.91 19.75
CA PRO A 304 -1.86 -28.87 20.77
C PRO A 304 -1.76 -27.45 20.20
N GLU A 305 -0.93 -27.26 19.17
CA GLU A 305 -0.74 -25.96 18.51
C GLU A 305 -1.95 -25.59 17.64
N MET A 306 -2.59 -26.56 16.99
CA MET A 306 -3.86 -26.33 16.29
C MET A 306 -4.98 -25.93 17.25
N LEU A 307 -5.07 -26.61 18.41
CA LEU A 307 -6.04 -26.28 19.45
C LEU A 307 -5.78 -24.89 20.05
N ALA A 308 -4.52 -24.53 20.26
CA ALA A 308 -4.15 -23.20 20.73
C ALA A 308 -4.56 -22.11 19.72
N GLU A 309 -4.38 -22.37 18.42
CA GLU A 309 -4.80 -21.44 17.38
C GLU A 309 -6.34 -21.38 17.23
N GLU A 310 -7.02 -22.51 17.38
CA GLU A 310 -8.49 -22.58 17.43
C GLU A 310 -9.05 -21.82 18.64
N GLN A 311 -8.44 -21.96 19.82
CA GLN A 311 -8.82 -21.18 21.00
C GLN A 311 -8.56 -19.69 20.77
N ALA A 312 -7.41 -19.32 20.21
CA ALA A 312 -7.14 -17.94 19.83
C ALA A 312 -8.14 -17.42 18.79
N MET A 313 -8.72 -18.29 17.97
CA MET A 313 -9.75 -17.95 16.99
C MET A 313 -11.08 -17.71 17.67
N LEU A 314 -11.50 -18.60 18.56
CA LEU A 314 -12.70 -18.41 19.37
C LEU A 314 -12.60 -17.14 20.24
N GLU A 315 -11.44 -16.90 20.85
CA GLU A 315 -11.16 -15.67 21.60
C GLU A 315 -11.14 -14.44 20.69
N ALA A 316 -10.62 -14.55 19.48
CA ALA A 316 -10.67 -13.47 18.50
C ALA A 316 -12.12 -13.23 18.05
N ARG A 317 -12.95 -14.25 17.81
CA ARG A 317 -14.40 -14.10 17.52
C ARG A 317 -15.13 -13.45 18.68
N SER A 318 -14.82 -13.87 19.92
CA SER A 318 -15.45 -13.32 21.12
C SER A 318 -15.00 -11.89 21.42
N LYS A 319 -13.75 -11.53 21.07
CA LYS A 319 -13.22 -10.15 21.18
C LYS A 319 -13.63 -9.26 20.00
N SER A 320 -13.71 -9.83 18.79
CA SER A 320 -14.06 -9.17 17.52
C SER A 320 -15.49 -8.65 17.53
N THR A 321 -16.32 -9.15 18.43
CA THR A 321 -17.67 -8.67 18.62
C THR A 321 -17.99 -8.85 20.09
N THR A 322 -17.43 -8.00 20.97
CA THR A 322 -18.20 -7.80 22.20
C THR A 322 -19.54 -7.26 21.76
N VAL A 323 -20.60 -7.86 22.28
CA VAL A 323 -21.97 -7.49 21.98
C VAL A 323 -22.20 -5.96 22.18
N ARG A 324 -21.44 -5.36 23.09
CA ARG A 324 -21.34 -3.90 23.33
C ARG A 324 -20.75 -3.10 22.17
N GLU A 325 -19.80 -3.64 21.40
CA GLU A 325 -19.24 -2.99 20.22
C GLU A 325 -20.20 -3.04 19.02
N LYS A 326 -20.88 -4.17 18.80
CA LYS A 326 -21.99 -4.29 17.82
C LYS A 326 -23.10 -3.29 18.15
N PHE A 327 -23.46 -3.20 19.44
CA PHE A 327 -24.42 -2.23 19.93
C PHE A 327 -23.96 -0.78 19.71
N ALA A 328 -22.72 -0.45 20.05
CA ALA A 328 -22.16 0.89 19.82
C ALA A 328 -22.15 1.27 18.34
N ALA A 329 -21.87 0.33 17.43
CA ALA A 329 -21.94 0.54 16.00
C ALA A 329 -23.40 0.76 15.52
N GLY A 330 -24.34 -0.03 16.04
CA GLY A 330 -25.77 0.14 15.78
C GLY A 330 -26.30 1.51 16.24
N VAL A 331 -25.83 1.99 17.40
CA VAL A 331 -26.12 3.32 17.95
C VAL A 331 -25.58 4.44 17.05
N GLU A 332 -24.32 4.36 16.60
CA GLU A 332 -23.73 5.35 15.69
C GLU A 332 -24.38 5.35 14.30
N PHE A 333 -24.83 4.19 13.83
CA PHE A 333 -25.61 4.08 12.61
C PHE A 333 -26.99 4.72 12.76
N ALA A 334 -27.71 4.44 13.85
CA ALA A 334 -29.00 5.06 14.17
C ALA A 334 -28.91 6.59 14.22
N ILE A 335 -27.85 7.13 14.84
CA ILE A 335 -27.54 8.57 14.85
C ILE A 335 -27.37 9.10 13.42
N THR A 336 -26.63 8.38 12.58
CA THR A 336 -26.34 8.78 11.20
C THR A 336 -27.59 8.75 10.32
N MET A 337 -28.42 7.73 10.46
CA MET A 337 -29.72 7.59 9.79
C MET A 337 -30.62 8.78 10.09
N LYS A 338 -30.73 9.14 11.37
CA LYS A 338 -31.56 10.27 11.83
C LYS A 338 -31.00 11.62 11.38
N LYS A 339 -29.67 11.81 11.40
CA LYS A 339 -29.02 13.01 10.86
C LYS A 339 -29.18 13.18 9.36
N LYS A 340 -29.23 12.08 8.60
CA LYS A 340 -29.32 12.09 7.13
C LYS A 340 -30.74 11.83 6.58
N HIS A 341 -31.73 11.65 7.45
CA HIS A 341 -33.11 11.33 7.08
C HIS A 341 -33.25 10.10 6.17
N ILE A 342 -32.48 9.04 6.44
CA ILE A 342 -32.53 7.78 5.69
C ILE A 342 -33.48 6.81 6.41
N SER A 343 -34.37 6.13 5.68
CA SER A 343 -35.28 5.11 6.24
C SER A 343 -34.58 3.75 6.37
N LEU A 344 -34.91 2.97 7.41
CA LEU A 344 -34.38 1.61 7.61
C LEU A 344 -34.66 0.69 6.41
N SER A 345 -35.79 0.90 5.72
CA SER A 345 -36.16 0.18 4.50
C SER A 345 -35.20 0.41 3.31
N ASP A 346 -34.44 1.50 3.32
CA ASP A 346 -33.58 1.92 2.22
C ASP A 346 -32.13 1.40 2.38
N VAL A 347 -31.85 0.74 3.51
CA VAL A 347 -30.53 0.20 3.85
C VAL A 347 -30.43 -1.22 3.32
N VAL A 348 -29.62 -1.42 2.29
CA VAL A 348 -29.35 -2.76 1.75
C VAL A 348 -28.46 -3.53 2.73
N GLU A 349 -28.82 -4.77 3.05
CA GLU A 349 -28.11 -5.70 3.96
C GLU A 349 -26.59 -5.77 3.70
N GLY A 350 -26.16 -5.66 2.44
CA GLY A 350 -24.74 -5.61 2.05
C GLY A 350 -23.97 -4.38 2.57
N VAL A 351 -24.62 -3.24 2.80
CA VAL A 351 -23.98 -2.01 3.31
C VAL A 351 -23.56 -2.17 4.78
N LEU A 352 -24.36 -2.89 5.57
CA LEU A 352 -24.08 -3.15 6.98
C LEU A 352 -22.93 -4.14 7.15
N ALA A 353 -22.91 -5.21 6.35
CA ALA A 353 -21.77 -6.14 6.28
C ALA A 353 -20.46 -5.42 5.90
N ILE A 354 -20.51 -4.49 4.93
CA ILE A 354 -19.36 -3.68 4.52
C ILE A 354 -18.88 -2.77 5.65
N ASN A 355 -19.79 -2.18 6.43
CA ASN A 355 -19.43 -1.29 7.54
C ASN A 355 -18.76 -2.05 8.70
N GLU A 356 -19.26 -3.23 9.07
CA GLU A 356 -18.65 -4.05 10.11
C GLU A 356 -17.26 -4.55 9.69
N LEU A 357 -17.16 -5.04 8.46
CA LEU A 357 -15.89 -5.40 7.84
C LEU A 357 -14.90 -4.20 7.85
N ASN A 358 -15.37 -2.97 7.61
CA ASN A 358 -14.54 -1.76 7.71
C ASN A 358 -14.10 -1.43 9.15
N ARG A 359 -14.93 -1.72 10.16
CA ARG A 359 -14.59 -1.57 11.59
C ARG A 359 -13.50 -2.55 12.02
N LEU A 360 -13.66 -3.84 11.71
CA LEU A 360 -12.66 -4.88 12.00
C LEU A 360 -11.30 -4.54 11.36
N ARG A 361 -11.32 -4.11 10.10
CA ARG A 361 -10.12 -3.63 9.39
C ARG A 361 -9.46 -2.42 10.05
N GLN A 362 -10.23 -1.55 10.72
CA GLN A 362 -9.69 -0.39 11.43
C GLN A 362 -9.07 -0.77 12.77
N MET A 363 -9.64 -1.77 13.46
CA MET A 363 -9.02 -2.35 14.65
C MET A 363 -7.69 -3.04 14.32
N ASP A 364 -7.64 -3.83 13.26
CA ASP A 364 -6.41 -4.46 12.75
C ASP A 364 -5.36 -3.40 12.40
N LEU A 365 -5.75 -2.33 11.70
CA LEU A 365 -4.85 -1.22 11.38
C LEU A 365 -4.28 -0.55 12.64
N ASN A 366 -5.09 -0.33 13.67
CA ASN A 366 -4.63 0.24 14.94
C ASN A 366 -3.65 -0.70 15.64
N GLN A 367 -3.88 -2.02 15.60
CA GLN A 367 -2.93 -3.01 16.10
C GLN A 367 -1.65 -3.08 15.27
N GLU A 368 -1.72 -2.84 13.96
CA GLU A 368 -0.54 -2.78 13.08
C GLU A 368 0.31 -1.54 13.31
N MET A 369 -0.32 -0.39 13.56
CA MET A 369 0.36 0.86 13.88
C MET A 369 0.94 0.89 15.31
N ALA A 370 0.55 -0.06 16.17
CA ALA A 370 1.15 -0.20 17.48
C ALA A 370 2.64 -0.59 17.37
N PRO A 371 3.49 -0.10 18.30
CA PRO A 371 4.89 -0.51 18.33
C PRO A 371 5.00 -2.04 18.42
N PRO A 372 5.98 -2.65 17.71
CA PRO A 372 6.17 -4.09 17.76
C PRO A 372 6.44 -4.53 19.21
N PRO A 373 5.93 -5.70 19.65
CA PRO A 373 6.19 -6.22 20.97
C PRO A 373 7.70 -6.44 21.14
N PRO A 374 8.19 -6.35 22.39
CA PRO A 374 9.59 -6.64 22.67
C PRO A 374 9.92 -8.10 22.28
N PRO A 375 11.17 -8.39 21.88
CA PRO A 375 11.60 -9.73 21.50
C PRO A 375 11.32 -10.73 22.62
N SER A 376 10.66 -11.84 22.29
CA SER A 376 10.17 -12.81 23.27
C SER A 376 11.28 -13.60 24.02
N GLY A 377 12.54 -13.52 23.59
CA GLY A 377 13.66 -14.24 24.21
C GLY A 377 13.62 -15.77 24.05
N GLU A 378 12.56 -16.31 23.44
CA GLU A 378 12.39 -17.73 23.12
C GLU A 378 13.26 -18.15 21.92
N ASP A 379 13.61 -19.44 21.83
CA ASP A 379 14.28 -20.00 20.65
C ASP A 379 13.42 -19.77 19.40
N PRO A 380 13.92 -19.07 18.36
CA PRO A 380 13.19 -18.85 17.12
C PRO A 380 12.62 -20.13 16.49
N LYS A 381 13.25 -21.29 16.72
CA LYS A 381 12.81 -22.58 16.17
C LYS A 381 11.44 -23.02 16.69
N GLU A 382 11.03 -22.59 17.88
CA GLU A 382 9.69 -22.89 18.41
C GLU A 382 8.59 -22.28 17.54
N TYR A 383 8.89 -21.22 16.78
CA TYR A 383 7.95 -20.63 15.83
C TYR A 383 7.52 -21.61 14.73
N LEU A 384 8.38 -22.55 14.33
CA LEU A 384 8.09 -23.50 13.25
C LEU A 384 6.92 -24.45 13.60
N LYS A 385 6.65 -24.68 14.88
CA LYS A 385 5.54 -25.52 15.34
C LYS A 385 4.18 -24.84 15.22
N LYS A 386 4.14 -23.52 15.02
CA LYS A 386 2.91 -22.75 14.96
C LYS A 386 2.12 -23.01 13.69
N TRP A 387 0.81 -22.79 13.80
CA TRP A 387 -0.12 -22.75 12.70
C TRP A 387 -0.59 -21.30 12.52
N ASN A 388 -0.63 -20.83 11.28
CA ASN A 388 -1.11 -19.49 10.96
C ASN A 388 -2.40 -19.61 10.15
N ARG A 389 -3.41 -18.83 10.51
CA ARG A 389 -4.67 -18.73 9.74
C ARG A 389 -4.40 -18.23 8.34
N VAL A 390 -5.24 -18.56 7.37
CA VAL A 390 -5.12 -18.06 6.00
C VAL A 390 -6.48 -17.69 5.43
N ILE A 391 -6.53 -16.68 4.56
CA ILE A 391 -7.79 -16.22 3.95
C ILE A 391 -8.15 -17.14 2.78
N ILE A 392 -9.33 -17.77 2.85
CA ILE A 392 -9.87 -18.62 1.79
C ILE A 392 -10.76 -17.81 0.85
N ASP A 393 -11.71 -17.05 1.40
CA ASP A 393 -12.67 -16.24 0.65
C ASP A 393 -12.86 -14.85 1.26
N ASN A 394 -13.61 -13.99 0.56
CA ASN A 394 -13.86 -12.58 0.84
C ASN A 394 -14.79 -12.30 2.02
N ALA A 395 -15.66 -13.25 2.35
CA ALA A 395 -16.55 -13.11 3.50
C ALA A 395 -15.71 -13.22 4.77
N ASP A 396 -16.06 -12.48 5.82
CA ASP A 396 -15.49 -12.58 7.18
C ASP A 396 -15.73 -13.95 7.85
N GLU A 397 -15.89 -15.02 7.05
CA GLU A 397 -15.95 -16.38 7.50
C GLU A 397 -14.55 -16.79 7.94
N GLN A 398 -14.28 -16.59 9.23
CA GLN A 398 -13.28 -17.37 9.92
C GLN A 398 -13.71 -18.84 9.79
N ILE A 399 -13.17 -19.55 8.81
CA ILE A 399 -13.51 -20.95 8.55
C ILE A 399 -12.67 -21.82 9.48
N ASP A 400 -13.32 -22.72 10.22
CA ASP A 400 -12.61 -23.64 11.11
C ASP A 400 -11.64 -24.52 10.31
N GLY A 401 -10.41 -24.65 10.81
CA GLY A 401 -9.34 -25.38 10.13
C GLY A 401 -8.67 -24.65 8.96
N ALA A 402 -9.07 -23.40 8.65
CA ALA A 402 -8.43 -22.55 7.64
C ALA A 402 -7.09 -21.96 8.12
N MET A 403 -6.14 -22.85 8.40
CA MET A 403 -4.80 -22.52 8.90
C MET A 403 -3.76 -23.36 8.17
N MET A 404 -2.56 -22.84 7.95
CA MET A 404 -1.41 -23.54 7.36
C MET A 404 -0.25 -23.61 8.37
N PRO A 405 0.55 -24.67 8.36
CA PRO A 405 1.65 -24.80 9.30
C PRO A 405 2.80 -23.85 8.93
N ALA A 406 3.40 -23.18 9.90
CA ALA A 406 4.53 -22.28 9.66
C ALA A 406 5.71 -23.04 9.02
N VAL A 407 5.98 -24.26 9.49
CA VAL A 407 7.04 -25.13 8.96
C VAL A 407 6.95 -25.38 7.45
N TYR A 408 5.75 -25.43 6.85
CA TYR A 408 5.60 -25.63 5.40
C TYR A 408 6.31 -24.52 4.61
N TRP A 409 6.19 -23.28 5.05
CA TRP A 409 6.78 -22.14 4.35
C TRP A 409 8.30 -22.11 4.44
N TYR A 410 8.85 -22.50 5.59
CA TYR A 410 10.28 -22.54 5.87
C TYR A 410 10.97 -23.76 5.27
N GLU A 411 10.37 -24.94 5.34
CA GLU A 411 11.04 -26.20 5.03
C GLU A 411 10.66 -26.79 3.66
N ASP A 412 9.54 -26.34 3.08
CA ASP A 412 9.02 -26.83 1.80
C ASP A 412 8.95 -25.73 0.71
N PHE A 413 8.14 -24.68 0.93
CA PHE A 413 7.88 -23.68 -0.10
C PHE A 413 9.11 -22.80 -0.41
N MET A 414 9.69 -22.12 0.59
CA MET A 414 10.82 -21.21 0.37
C MET A 414 12.06 -21.93 -0.18
N PRO A 415 12.46 -23.12 0.31
CA PRO A 415 13.59 -23.85 -0.26
C PRO A 415 13.38 -24.22 -1.73
N LYS A 416 12.18 -24.66 -2.10
CA LYS A 416 11.83 -24.93 -3.50
C LYS A 416 11.87 -23.66 -4.35
N LEU A 417 11.35 -22.54 -3.82
CA LEU A 417 11.37 -21.25 -4.50
C LEU A 417 12.80 -20.75 -4.75
N LEU A 418 13.66 -20.82 -3.73
CA LEU A 418 15.08 -20.44 -3.85
C LEU A 418 15.82 -21.32 -4.87
N ALA A 419 15.59 -22.64 -4.84
CA ALA A 419 16.18 -23.57 -5.81
C ALA A 419 15.71 -23.26 -7.23
N ALA A 420 14.40 -23.05 -7.43
CA ALA A 420 13.80 -22.77 -8.72
C ALA A 420 14.36 -21.50 -9.39
N PHE A 421 14.66 -20.47 -8.61
CA PHE A 421 15.28 -19.23 -9.09
C PHE A 421 16.81 -19.21 -8.99
N SER A 422 17.43 -20.34 -8.69
CA SER A 422 18.90 -20.53 -8.69
C SER A 422 19.38 -21.48 -9.78
N VAL A 423 18.48 -21.99 -10.63
CA VAL A 423 18.80 -22.88 -11.76
C VAL A 423 18.48 -22.21 -13.10
N THR A 424 19.40 -22.29 -14.05
CA THR A 424 19.21 -21.84 -15.43
C THR A 424 19.51 -22.93 -16.45
N SER A 425 20.42 -23.84 -16.10
CA SER A 425 20.89 -24.95 -16.94
C SER A 425 20.84 -26.30 -16.21
N ALA A 426 20.96 -27.40 -16.96
CA ALA A 426 21.04 -28.74 -16.37
C ALA A 426 22.22 -28.92 -15.39
N ALA A 427 23.33 -28.20 -15.60
CA ALA A 427 24.48 -28.23 -14.70
C ALA A 427 24.16 -27.57 -13.34
N ASP A 428 23.37 -26.51 -13.37
CA ASP A 428 23.01 -25.75 -12.17
C ASP A 428 22.15 -26.58 -11.22
N ILE A 429 21.37 -27.55 -11.73
CA ILE A 429 20.47 -28.38 -10.92
C ILE A 429 21.26 -29.08 -9.83
N GLN A 430 22.35 -29.78 -10.19
CA GLN A 430 23.13 -30.53 -9.20
C GLN A 430 23.78 -29.59 -8.16
N GLU A 431 24.36 -28.47 -8.62
CA GLU A 431 25.04 -27.51 -7.75
C GLU A 431 24.09 -26.77 -6.80
N ASN A 432 22.87 -26.47 -7.26
CA ASN A 432 21.92 -25.62 -6.55
C ASN A 432 20.74 -26.37 -5.92
N THR A 433 20.67 -27.70 -6.01
CA THR A 433 19.64 -28.50 -5.32
C THR A 433 20.23 -29.51 -4.32
N ILE A 434 21.51 -29.88 -4.47
CA ILE A 434 22.16 -30.85 -3.58
C ILE A 434 23.21 -30.12 -2.73
N PRO A 435 23.04 -30.05 -1.40
CA PRO A 435 23.97 -29.32 -0.55
C PRO A 435 25.33 -30.02 -0.48
N ASN A 436 26.38 -29.29 -0.81
CA ASN A 436 27.78 -29.70 -0.61
C ASN A 436 28.41 -28.81 0.45
N GLU A 437 28.50 -29.31 1.68
CA GLU A 437 28.95 -28.51 2.83
C GLU A 437 30.37 -27.94 2.66
N ALA A 438 31.30 -28.69 2.08
CA ALA A 438 32.66 -28.21 1.86
C ALA A 438 32.69 -27.03 0.86
N ALA A 439 31.92 -27.12 -0.22
CA ALA A 439 31.80 -26.03 -1.20
C ALA A 439 31.09 -24.81 -0.61
N LEU A 440 30.06 -25.00 0.21
CA LEU A 440 29.31 -23.92 0.86
C LEU A 440 30.16 -23.18 1.91
N ASN A 441 30.91 -23.91 2.74
CA ASN A 441 31.83 -23.30 3.69
C ASN A 441 32.95 -22.52 2.96
N LYS A 442 33.48 -23.07 1.86
CA LYS A 442 34.46 -22.37 1.03
C LYS A 442 33.91 -21.06 0.47
N TRP A 443 32.71 -21.10 -0.13
CA TRP A 443 32.03 -19.90 -0.63
C TRP A 443 31.83 -18.85 0.48
N TYR A 444 31.41 -19.27 1.67
CA TYR A 444 31.19 -18.35 2.80
C TYR A 444 32.49 -17.65 3.22
N GLU A 445 33.60 -18.39 3.36
CA GLU A 445 34.89 -17.80 3.71
C GLU A 445 35.40 -16.85 2.62
N GLU A 446 35.22 -17.18 1.34
CA GLU A 446 35.57 -16.30 0.21
C GLU A 446 34.74 -15.01 0.21
N ALA A 447 33.42 -15.11 0.40
CA ALA A 447 32.51 -13.96 0.47
C ALA A 447 32.81 -13.07 1.70
N LYS A 448 33.09 -13.70 2.85
CA LYS A 448 33.48 -13.00 4.08
C LYS A 448 34.82 -12.29 3.93
N ALA A 449 35.82 -12.94 3.33
CA ALA A 449 37.13 -12.35 3.06
C ALA A 449 37.04 -11.18 2.05
N ALA A 450 36.13 -11.25 1.10
CA ALA A 450 35.82 -10.16 0.17
C ALA A 450 35.04 -8.99 0.81
N GLY A 451 34.65 -9.12 2.09
CA GLY A 451 33.89 -8.11 2.81
C GLY A 451 32.42 -8.01 2.40
N GLU A 452 31.87 -9.02 1.70
CA GLU A 452 30.49 -9.01 1.20
C GLU A 452 29.46 -8.86 2.33
N PHE A 453 29.75 -9.44 3.51
CA PHE A 453 28.89 -9.36 4.69
C PHE A 453 29.25 -8.22 5.65
N GLY A 454 30.21 -7.36 5.30
CA GLY A 454 30.72 -6.32 6.19
C GLY A 454 29.72 -5.17 6.39
N ARG A 455 29.00 -4.80 5.32
CA ARG A 455 28.02 -3.70 5.36
C ARG A 455 26.58 -4.17 5.57
N TYR A 456 26.23 -5.36 5.05
CA TYR A 456 24.92 -6.00 5.14
C TYR A 456 25.07 -7.48 5.43
N ALA A 457 23.98 -8.13 5.81
CA ALA A 457 23.94 -9.54 6.15
C ALA A 457 24.87 -9.95 7.31
N ALA A 458 24.96 -9.09 8.33
CA ALA A 458 25.66 -9.43 9.57
C ALA A 458 25.10 -10.70 10.23
N ASP A 459 23.78 -10.91 10.10
CA ASP A 459 23.08 -12.13 10.51
C ASP A 459 23.64 -13.39 9.84
N VAL A 460 24.01 -13.30 8.56
CA VAL A 460 24.71 -14.38 7.83
C VAL A 460 26.13 -14.56 8.35
N ALA A 461 26.88 -13.46 8.51
CA ALA A 461 28.25 -13.52 9.03
C ALA A 461 28.33 -14.19 10.40
N GLU A 462 27.34 -13.96 11.26
CA GLU A 462 27.28 -14.48 12.62
C GLU A 462 26.77 -15.93 12.69
N ASN A 463 25.73 -16.29 11.91
CA ASN A 463 24.98 -17.52 12.13
C ASN A 463 25.14 -18.60 11.06
N PHE A 464 25.72 -18.29 9.88
CA PHE A 464 25.95 -19.27 8.82
C PHE A 464 26.72 -20.53 9.27
N PRO A 465 27.76 -20.44 10.13
CA PRO A 465 28.48 -21.63 10.60
C PRO A 465 27.60 -22.61 11.40
N ASN A 466 26.53 -22.13 12.03
CA ASN A 466 25.62 -22.93 12.86
C ASN A 466 24.50 -23.61 12.06
N CYS A 467 24.39 -23.32 10.76
CA CYS A 467 23.35 -23.83 9.89
C CYS A 467 23.65 -25.25 9.40
N SER A 468 22.60 -26.05 9.17
CA SER A 468 22.72 -27.34 8.48
C SER A 468 23.14 -27.16 7.01
N PRO A 469 23.67 -28.19 6.32
CA PRO A 469 24.05 -28.08 4.91
C PRO A 469 22.91 -27.59 3.99
N LYS A 470 21.66 -28.00 4.25
CA LYS A 470 20.48 -27.55 3.51
C LYS A 470 20.25 -26.05 3.72
N GLN A 471 20.25 -25.58 4.97
CA GLN A 471 20.09 -24.16 5.31
C GLN A 471 21.22 -23.29 4.75
N LYS A 472 22.47 -23.79 4.77
CA LYS A 472 23.62 -23.10 4.15
C LYS A 472 23.42 -22.89 2.65
N LEU A 473 22.86 -23.89 1.94
CA LEU A 473 22.54 -23.75 0.51
C LEU A 473 21.46 -22.69 0.30
N GLU A 474 20.39 -22.71 1.08
CA GLU A 474 19.31 -21.71 1.02
C GLU A 474 19.84 -20.28 1.28
N ILE A 475 20.73 -20.10 2.25
CA ILE A 475 21.35 -18.80 2.54
C ILE A 475 22.22 -18.33 1.37
N LYS A 476 23.00 -19.22 0.74
CA LYS A 476 23.78 -18.88 -0.47
C LYS A 476 22.86 -18.40 -1.61
N GLN A 477 21.76 -19.10 -1.85
CA GLN A 477 20.78 -18.76 -2.89
C GLN A 477 20.10 -17.42 -2.59
N ALA A 478 19.64 -17.23 -1.35
CA ALA A 478 19.04 -15.99 -0.88
C ALA A 478 20.00 -14.80 -1.03
N TRP A 479 21.29 -14.99 -0.69
CA TRP A 479 22.32 -13.97 -0.90
C TRP A 479 22.49 -13.61 -2.37
N ASN A 480 22.60 -14.60 -3.26
CA ASN A 480 22.75 -14.36 -4.71
C ASN A 480 21.59 -13.55 -5.29
N LEU A 481 20.35 -13.84 -4.87
CA LEU A 481 19.14 -13.15 -5.33
C LEU A 481 18.95 -11.75 -4.72
N THR A 482 19.75 -11.36 -3.72
CA THR A 482 19.56 -10.08 -3.00
C THR A 482 20.78 -9.18 -2.98
N ARG A 483 22.01 -9.72 -3.16
CA ARG A 483 23.27 -8.96 -3.03
C ARG A 483 23.33 -7.74 -3.94
N HIS A 484 22.81 -7.82 -5.16
CA HIS A 484 22.76 -6.68 -6.10
C HIS A 484 21.83 -5.57 -5.64
N TYR A 485 20.70 -5.92 -5.03
CA TYR A 485 19.78 -4.94 -4.44
C TYR A 485 20.39 -4.30 -3.18
N LEU A 486 20.88 -5.12 -2.25
CA LEU A 486 21.44 -4.68 -0.98
C LEU A 486 22.60 -3.70 -1.15
N ASN A 487 23.44 -3.96 -2.14
CA ASN A 487 24.60 -3.14 -2.43
C ASN A 487 24.36 -2.10 -3.54
N GLY A 488 23.17 -2.09 -4.16
CA GLY A 488 22.81 -1.22 -5.28
C GLY A 488 22.15 0.11 -4.88
N VAL A 489 21.91 0.94 -5.89
CA VAL A 489 21.27 2.26 -5.82
C VAL A 489 19.98 2.24 -4.99
N GLN A 490 19.15 1.23 -5.21
CA GLN A 490 17.79 1.18 -4.68
C GLN A 490 17.80 1.07 -3.15
N LYS A 491 18.74 0.29 -2.58
CA LYS A 491 18.93 0.21 -1.12
C LYS A 491 19.56 1.49 -0.53
N ARG A 492 20.26 2.30 -1.33
CA ARG A 492 20.79 3.60 -0.88
C ARG A 492 19.66 4.60 -0.63
N ARG A 493 18.61 4.57 -1.47
CA ARG A 493 17.43 5.43 -1.35
C ARG A 493 16.58 5.10 -0.12
N GLU A 494 16.32 3.81 0.13
CA GLU A 494 15.50 3.34 1.27
C GLU A 494 15.98 3.90 2.62
N ARG A 495 17.29 4.10 2.81
CA ARG A 495 17.89 4.53 4.08
C ARG A 495 17.56 5.96 4.47
N GLN A 496 17.58 6.88 3.51
CA GLN A 496 17.23 8.28 3.75
C GLN A 496 15.74 8.41 4.04
N GLU A 497 14.93 7.60 3.37
CA GLU A 497 13.47 7.60 3.51
C GLU A 497 13.00 7.07 4.88
N PHE A 498 13.65 6.04 5.43
CA PHE A 498 13.10 5.31 6.61
C PHE A 498 14.06 5.11 7.79
N GLY A 499 15.28 5.65 7.76
CA GLY A 499 16.25 5.50 8.86
C GLY A 499 16.73 4.06 9.12
N ARG A 500 16.57 3.17 8.14
CA ARG A 500 16.92 1.73 8.23
C ARG A 500 18.36 1.47 7.78
N GLU A 501 19.32 1.76 8.67
CA GLU A 501 20.75 1.62 8.36
C GLU A 501 21.27 0.17 8.39
N SER A 502 20.62 -0.73 9.14
CA SER A 502 20.92 -2.17 9.15
C SER A 502 20.23 -2.90 7.99
N GLY A 503 20.85 -3.97 7.49
CA GLY A 503 20.30 -4.80 6.41
C GLY A 503 20.63 -6.26 6.63
N ALA A 504 19.86 -6.93 7.48
CA ALA A 504 19.94 -8.38 7.64
C ALA A 504 19.42 -9.08 6.38
N LEU A 505 19.99 -10.23 5.98
CA LEU A 505 19.49 -10.97 4.82
C LEU A 505 18.05 -11.45 5.06
N SER A 506 17.73 -11.86 6.29
CA SER A 506 16.39 -12.28 6.70
C SER A 506 15.31 -11.19 6.51
N HIS A 507 15.71 -9.92 6.51
CA HIS A 507 14.84 -8.78 6.21
C HIS A 507 14.56 -8.62 4.72
N TYR A 508 15.13 -9.44 3.85
CA TYR A 508 14.89 -9.38 2.41
C TYR A 508 14.36 -10.69 1.87
N VAL A 509 14.90 -11.80 2.32
CA VAL A 509 14.35 -13.12 2.04
C VAL A 509 13.70 -13.61 3.31
N SER A 510 12.37 -13.56 3.34
CA SER A 510 11.57 -14.05 4.47
C SER A 510 11.68 -15.58 4.57
N PHE A 511 11.36 -16.13 5.73
CA PHE A 511 11.38 -17.58 6.00
C PHE A 511 12.77 -18.23 6.05
N ILE A 512 13.81 -17.44 6.34
CA ILE A 512 15.15 -17.93 6.73
C ILE A 512 15.62 -17.33 8.06
N ASP A 513 14.84 -16.42 8.66
CA ASP A 513 15.20 -15.70 9.89
C ASP A 513 15.48 -16.66 11.05
N VAL A 514 14.64 -17.69 11.20
CA VAL A 514 14.81 -18.76 12.19
C VAL A 514 16.16 -19.48 12.04
N TYR A 515 16.65 -19.68 10.82
CA TYR A 515 17.95 -20.32 10.56
C TYR A 515 19.11 -19.44 10.97
N LEU A 516 18.93 -18.13 10.90
CA LEU A 516 19.90 -17.11 11.28
C LEU A 516 19.75 -16.69 12.75
N GLY A 517 19.02 -17.46 13.57
CA GLY A 517 18.85 -17.19 15.00
C GLY A 517 18.02 -15.94 15.29
N ARG A 518 17.19 -15.51 14.34
CA ARG A 518 16.35 -14.31 14.45
C ARG A 518 14.87 -14.68 14.53
N SER A 519 14.11 -13.85 15.23
CA SER A 519 12.67 -13.96 15.40
C SER A 519 11.92 -12.79 14.73
N ASP A 520 12.52 -12.16 13.71
CA ASP A 520 11.97 -10.94 13.08
C ASP A 520 10.54 -11.15 12.60
N ILE A 521 10.25 -12.29 11.97
CA ILE A 521 8.93 -12.61 11.45
C ILE A 521 7.89 -12.75 12.56
N LYS A 522 8.27 -13.48 13.62
CA LYS A 522 7.45 -13.68 14.83
C LYS A 522 7.19 -12.35 15.54
N ASP A 523 8.24 -11.59 15.82
CA ASP A 523 8.21 -10.37 16.64
C ASP A 523 7.53 -9.22 15.89
N ALA A 524 7.80 -9.08 14.58
CA ALA A 524 7.07 -8.16 13.74
C ALA A 524 5.60 -8.57 13.61
N GLN A 525 5.25 -9.82 13.94
CA GLN A 525 3.97 -10.43 13.59
C GLN A 525 3.68 -10.19 12.10
N MET A 526 4.68 -10.37 11.23
CA MET A 526 4.58 -10.09 9.78
C MET A 526 4.15 -8.65 9.38
N ARG A 527 4.06 -7.70 10.32
CA ARG A 527 3.62 -6.31 10.07
C ARG A 527 4.63 -5.57 9.23
N ILE A 528 5.91 -5.75 9.53
CA ILE A 528 6.98 -5.08 8.81
C ILE A 528 7.05 -5.65 7.39
N SER A 529 6.77 -4.78 6.41
CA SER A 529 7.09 -5.00 5.00
C SER A 529 8.59 -4.90 4.80
N PHE A 530 9.26 -5.98 5.14
CA PHE A 530 10.68 -6.19 4.90
C PHE A 530 11.08 -5.97 3.41
N PRO A 531 10.25 -6.31 2.39
CA PRO A 531 10.52 -5.96 0.99
C PRO A 531 9.71 -4.75 0.49
N TYR A 532 10.02 -3.52 0.95
CA TYR A 532 9.35 -2.29 0.47
C TYR A 532 9.65 -1.96 -1.01
N PHE A 533 10.77 -2.44 -1.56
CA PHE A 533 11.28 -2.04 -2.87
C PHE A 533 11.34 -3.21 -3.85
N ILE A 534 10.15 -3.74 -4.20
CA ILE A 534 10.00 -4.73 -5.29
C ILE A 534 9.80 -4.09 -6.67
N GLY A 535 9.36 -2.82 -6.71
CA GLY A 535 8.96 -2.12 -7.94
C GLY A 535 9.98 -2.19 -9.08
N PRO A 536 11.23 -1.74 -8.89
CA PRO A 536 12.23 -1.71 -9.96
C PRO A 536 12.49 -3.09 -10.59
N ALA A 537 12.63 -4.13 -9.76
CA ALA A 537 12.91 -5.48 -10.22
C ALA A 537 11.70 -6.09 -10.96
N VAL A 538 10.49 -5.83 -10.47
CA VAL A 538 9.25 -6.29 -11.10
C VAL A 538 8.99 -5.57 -12.43
N TRP A 539 9.21 -4.26 -12.50
CA TRP A 539 9.07 -3.51 -13.75
C TRP A 539 10.08 -3.95 -14.80
N ARG A 540 11.34 -4.16 -14.40
CA ARG A 540 12.36 -4.73 -15.29
C ARG A 540 11.93 -6.09 -15.83
N PHE A 541 11.44 -6.98 -14.97
CA PHE A 541 10.88 -8.26 -15.41
C PHE A 541 9.75 -8.11 -16.44
N PHE A 542 8.81 -7.19 -16.22
CA PHE A 542 7.71 -6.96 -17.16
C PHE A 542 8.16 -6.39 -18.51
N HIS A 543 8.97 -5.32 -18.49
CA HIS A 543 9.46 -4.73 -19.74
C HIS A 543 10.30 -5.73 -20.53
N THR A 544 11.20 -6.47 -19.88
CA THR A 544 12.01 -7.50 -20.53
C THR A 544 11.17 -8.68 -21.03
N THR A 545 10.10 -9.05 -20.31
CA THR A 545 9.11 -10.05 -20.79
C THR A 545 8.54 -9.61 -22.14
N ALA A 546 8.11 -8.36 -22.28
CA ALA A 546 7.60 -7.86 -23.55
C ALA A 546 8.65 -7.86 -24.66
N GLU A 547 9.89 -7.49 -24.35
CA GLU A 547 10.99 -7.54 -25.32
C GLU A 547 11.29 -8.97 -25.78
N ILE A 548 11.29 -9.95 -24.87
CA ILE A 548 11.44 -11.37 -25.24
C ILE A 548 10.29 -11.82 -26.13
N VAL A 549 9.04 -11.49 -25.79
CA VAL A 549 7.86 -11.84 -26.60
C VAL A 549 7.99 -11.27 -28.01
N CYS A 550 8.48 -10.04 -28.19
CA CYS A 550 8.72 -9.44 -29.51
C CYS A 550 9.68 -10.24 -30.41
N THR A 551 10.53 -11.11 -29.83
CA THR A 551 11.47 -11.95 -30.59
C THR A 551 10.91 -13.31 -31.01
N LYS A 552 9.71 -13.68 -30.53
CA LYS A 552 9.08 -14.99 -30.78
C LYS A 552 8.26 -15.01 -32.06
N THR A 553 7.92 -16.20 -32.56
CA THR A 553 6.99 -16.36 -33.69
C THR A 553 5.57 -15.86 -33.35
N PRO A 554 4.74 -15.46 -34.33
CA PRO A 554 3.38 -14.98 -34.06
C PRO A 554 2.52 -15.96 -33.24
N GLU A 555 2.67 -17.26 -33.47
CA GLU A 555 1.95 -18.31 -32.74
C GLU A 555 2.40 -18.39 -31.27
N GLU A 556 3.72 -18.34 -31.03
CA GLU A 556 4.29 -18.30 -29.67
C GLU A 556 3.92 -17.01 -28.95
N GLN A 557 3.93 -15.86 -29.63
CA GLN A 557 3.50 -14.58 -29.06
C GLN A 557 2.07 -14.68 -28.56
N LYS A 558 1.15 -15.19 -29.39
CA LYS A 558 -0.26 -15.36 -29.01
C LYS A 558 -0.41 -16.27 -27.80
N ALA A 559 0.33 -17.38 -27.74
CA ALA A 559 0.29 -18.31 -26.61
C ALA A 559 0.81 -17.66 -25.31
N LEU A 560 1.94 -16.94 -25.38
CA LEU A 560 2.53 -16.26 -24.23
C LEU A 560 1.67 -15.10 -23.73
N VAL A 561 1.10 -14.32 -24.64
CA VAL A 561 0.18 -13.22 -24.31
C VAL A 561 -1.06 -13.76 -23.58
N ALA A 562 -1.64 -14.89 -24.03
CA ALA A 562 -2.77 -15.50 -23.34
C ALA A 562 -2.43 -15.92 -21.90
N VAL A 563 -1.28 -16.58 -21.69
CA VAL A 563 -0.80 -16.94 -20.35
C VAL A 563 -0.54 -15.69 -19.50
N PHE A 564 0.04 -14.65 -20.10
CA PHE A 564 0.28 -13.38 -19.44
C PHE A 564 -1.01 -12.68 -19.00
N GLN A 565 -2.05 -12.65 -19.84
CA GLN A 565 -3.33 -12.04 -19.50
C GLN A 565 -3.96 -12.70 -18.26
N GLU A 566 -3.88 -14.04 -18.15
CA GLU A 566 -4.34 -14.75 -16.96
C GLU A 566 -3.47 -14.44 -15.73
N PHE A 567 -2.15 -14.44 -15.91
CA PHE A 567 -1.22 -14.05 -14.86
C PHE A 567 -1.49 -12.62 -14.35
N PHE A 568 -1.76 -11.67 -15.25
CA PHE A 568 -1.96 -10.26 -14.90
C PHE A 568 -3.23 -10.03 -14.08
N LYS A 569 -4.30 -10.79 -14.36
CA LYS A 569 -5.53 -10.76 -13.55
C LYS A 569 -5.26 -11.15 -12.10
N LEU A 570 -4.42 -12.17 -11.90
CA LEU A 570 -3.98 -12.61 -10.56
C LEU A 570 -2.96 -11.67 -9.95
N PHE A 571 -2.10 -11.04 -10.75
CA PHE A 571 -1.16 -10.02 -10.29
C PHE A 571 -1.87 -8.84 -9.61
N ALA A 572 -3.02 -8.40 -10.16
CA ALA A 572 -3.81 -7.33 -9.55
C ALA A 572 -4.29 -7.67 -8.11
N THR A 573 -4.49 -8.96 -7.81
CA THR A 573 -4.84 -9.44 -6.46
C THR A 573 -3.64 -9.90 -5.65
N MET A 574 -2.50 -10.21 -6.25
CA MET A 574 -1.36 -10.78 -5.51
C MET A 574 -0.15 -9.85 -5.42
N TYR A 575 -0.22 -8.62 -5.95
CA TYR A 575 0.91 -7.71 -5.90
C TYR A 575 1.33 -7.37 -4.45
N PRO A 576 2.58 -7.66 -4.03
CA PRO A 576 2.93 -7.68 -2.61
C PRO A 576 2.97 -6.32 -1.90
N CYS A 577 3.20 -5.24 -2.66
CA CYS A 577 3.21 -3.87 -2.15
C CYS A 577 1.75 -3.40 -2.02
N PRO A 578 1.19 -3.26 -0.81
CA PRO A 578 -0.24 -3.02 -0.65
C PRO A 578 -0.65 -1.62 -1.09
N TYR A 579 0.22 -0.62 -0.83
CA TYR A 579 0.05 0.74 -1.33
C TYR A 579 -0.01 0.75 -2.87
N CYS A 580 1.01 0.20 -3.51
CA CYS A 580 1.06 0.09 -4.97
C CYS A 580 -0.11 -0.74 -5.55
N ARG A 581 -0.54 -1.80 -4.85
CA ARG A 581 -1.67 -2.65 -5.24
C ARG A 581 -2.98 -1.89 -5.18
N TYR A 582 -3.18 -1.06 -4.16
CA TYR A 582 -4.34 -0.16 -4.09
C TYR A 582 -4.39 0.76 -5.30
N HIS A 583 -3.28 1.45 -5.57
CA HIS A 583 -3.18 2.33 -6.74
C HIS A 583 -3.43 1.54 -8.04
N LEU A 584 -2.80 0.38 -8.23
CA LEU A 584 -3.09 -0.50 -9.36
C LEU A 584 -4.59 -0.81 -9.48
N ASN A 585 -5.28 -1.14 -8.38
CA ASN A 585 -6.69 -1.50 -8.46
C ASN A 585 -7.61 -0.30 -8.66
N MET A 586 -7.35 0.84 -8.04
CA MET A 586 -8.15 2.05 -8.25
C MET A 586 -7.98 2.60 -9.66
N TYR A 587 -6.74 2.78 -10.11
CA TYR A 587 -6.41 3.48 -11.35
C TYR A 587 -6.30 2.56 -12.57
N VAL A 588 -6.10 1.26 -12.39
CA VAL A 588 -5.96 0.34 -13.54
C VAL A 588 -7.11 -0.64 -13.59
N VAL A 589 -7.65 -1.10 -12.46
CA VAL A 589 -8.74 -2.08 -12.47
C VAL A 589 -10.11 -1.41 -12.45
N GLN A 590 -10.31 -0.35 -11.66
CA GLN A 590 -11.63 0.25 -11.37
C GLN A 590 -11.87 1.64 -12.00
N ASN A 591 -10.85 2.26 -12.59
CA ASN A 591 -10.93 3.61 -13.16
C ASN A 591 -11.49 4.71 -12.23
N LYS A 592 -11.14 4.71 -10.94
CA LYS A 592 -11.66 5.66 -9.94
C LYS A 592 -10.84 6.93 -9.81
N GLU A 593 -11.44 8.08 -9.48
CA GLU A 593 -10.75 9.39 -9.47
C GLU A 593 -10.42 9.94 -10.87
N VAL A 594 -11.32 9.72 -11.83
CA VAL A 594 -11.23 10.26 -13.20
C VAL A 594 -11.03 11.77 -13.22
N GLU A 595 -11.65 12.50 -12.29
CA GLU A 595 -11.49 13.94 -12.12
C GLU A 595 -10.03 14.34 -11.84
N MET A 596 -9.26 13.51 -11.15
CA MET A 596 -7.85 13.81 -10.85
C MET A 596 -6.89 13.37 -11.96
N TYR A 597 -7.20 12.26 -12.65
CA TYR A 597 -6.27 11.60 -13.58
C TYR A 597 -6.90 11.22 -14.94
N PRO A 598 -7.62 12.12 -15.61
CA PRO A 598 -8.41 11.75 -16.80
C PRO A 598 -7.51 11.28 -17.95
N MET A 599 -6.31 11.83 -18.08
CA MET A 599 -5.40 11.48 -19.16
C MET A 599 -4.77 10.10 -19.00
N GLU A 600 -4.40 9.74 -17.78
CA GLU A 600 -3.79 8.45 -17.47
C GLU A 600 -4.78 7.29 -17.72
N TYR A 601 -6.08 7.55 -17.54
CA TYR A 601 -7.15 6.64 -17.95
C TYR A 601 -7.21 6.46 -19.46
N LEU A 602 -7.32 7.57 -20.20
CA LEU A 602 -7.39 7.55 -21.66
C LEU A 602 -6.18 6.83 -22.28
N VAL A 603 -5.00 6.97 -21.68
CA VAL A 603 -3.77 6.27 -22.11
C VAL A 603 -3.91 4.74 -21.96
N LEU A 604 -4.54 4.25 -20.88
CA LEU A 604 -4.74 2.82 -20.62
C LEU A 604 -5.88 2.19 -21.44
N GLY A 605 -6.73 3.00 -22.06
CA GLY A 605 -7.85 2.56 -22.89
C GLY A 605 -9.11 3.38 -22.62
N ARG A 606 -10.05 3.38 -23.56
CA ARG A 606 -11.34 4.08 -23.46
C ARG A 606 -12.49 3.22 -23.94
N ASP A 607 -13.68 3.42 -23.37
CA ASP A 607 -14.94 3.04 -24.02
C ASP A 607 -15.11 3.88 -25.30
N PRO A 608 -15.28 3.27 -26.49
CA PRO A 608 -15.52 4.00 -27.73
C PRO A 608 -16.74 4.93 -27.70
N ASN A 609 -17.72 4.64 -26.83
CA ASN A 609 -18.95 5.41 -26.70
C ASN A 609 -18.87 6.49 -25.61
N LEU A 610 -17.76 6.54 -24.85
CA LEU A 610 -17.43 7.54 -23.84
C LEU A 610 -18.57 7.83 -22.84
N SER A 611 -19.32 6.78 -22.50
CA SER A 611 -20.46 6.93 -21.59
C SER A 611 -20.01 7.26 -20.16
N ASP A 612 -18.95 6.60 -19.63
CA ASP A 612 -18.59 6.77 -18.20
C ASP A 612 -17.07 6.62 -17.84
N PHE A 613 -16.11 6.77 -18.76
CA PHE A 613 -14.64 6.50 -18.51
C PHE A 613 -14.32 5.09 -17.97
N GLU A 614 -15.31 4.22 -17.80
CA GLU A 614 -15.16 2.86 -17.32
C GLU A 614 -14.59 1.97 -18.42
N VAL A 615 -13.47 1.29 -18.11
CA VAL A 615 -12.88 0.27 -18.98
C VAL A 615 -12.46 -0.88 -18.08
N SER A 616 -13.07 -2.04 -18.28
CA SER A 616 -12.77 -3.20 -17.45
C SER A 616 -11.32 -3.66 -17.68
N ILE A 617 -10.74 -4.33 -16.68
CA ILE A 617 -9.41 -4.94 -16.85
C ILE A 617 -9.38 -5.95 -18.01
N ASN A 618 -10.49 -6.63 -18.28
CA ASN A 618 -10.59 -7.56 -19.41
C ASN A 618 -10.50 -6.82 -20.74
N ASP A 619 -11.16 -5.67 -20.87
CA ASP A 619 -11.13 -4.87 -22.09
C ASP A 619 -9.74 -4.29 -22.33
N LYS A 620 -9.07 -3.80 -21.28
CA LYS A 620 -7.66 -3.35 -21.36
C LYS A 620 -6.74 -4.46 -21.84
N LEU A 621 -6.83 -5.64 -21.22
CA LEU A 621 -6.03 -6.80 -21.59
C LEU A 621 -6.35 -7.32 -23.00
N SER A 622 -7.59 -7.16 -23.49
CA SER A 622 -7.98 -7.56 -24.84
C SER A 622 -7.23 -6.78 -25.94
N THR A 623 -6.72 -5.58 -25.63
CA THR A 623 -5.89 -4.78 -26.55
C THR A 623 -4.48 -5.32 -26.72
N VAL A 624 -4.06 -6.24 -25.85
CA VAL A 624 -2.75 -6.90 -25.90
C VAL A 624 -2.87 -8.18 -26.72
N ALA A 625 -2.38 -8.13 -27.96
CA ALA A 625 -2.48 -9.24 -28.92
C ALA A 625 -1.14 -9.89 -29.24
N ASP A 626 -0.04 -9.16 -29.07
CA ASP A 626 1.31 -9.51 -29.50
C ASP A 626 2.39 -8.84 -28.64
N GLY A 627 3.66 -9.09 -28.94
CA GLY A 627 4.80 -8.48 -28.22
C GLY A 627 4.80 -6.94 -28.26
N PRO A 628 4.66 -6.28 -29.42
CA PRO A 628 4.61 -4.83 -29.50
C PRO A 628 3.48 -4.18 -28.70
N SER A 629 2.27 -4.74 -28.73
CA SER A 629 1.14 -4.27 -27.91
C SER A 629 1.37 -4.53 -26.42
N LEU A 630 2.00 -5.66 -26.04
CA LEU A 630 2.40 -5.94 -24.66
C LEU A 630 3.44 -4.94 -24.14
N ARG A 631 4.44 -4.58 -24.96
CA ARG A 631 5.44 -3.55 -24.65
C ARG A 631 4.77 -2.21 -24.35
N LEU A 632 3.87 -1.78 -25.24
CA LEU A 632 3.12 -0.53 -25.04
C LEU A 632 2.24 -0.61 -23.80
N PHE A 633 1.57 -1.73 -23.55
CA PHE A 633 0.74 -1.93 -22.36
C PHE A 633 1.56 -1.75 -21.07
N PHE A 634 2.73 -2.38 -20.94
CA PHE A 634 3.57 -2.19 -19.75
C PHE A 634 4.13 -0.77 -19.63
N TRP A 635 4.47 -0.13 -20.75
CA TRP A 635 4.89 1.27 -20.73
C TRP A 635 3.78 2.19 -20.21
N LYS A 636 2.55 2.03 -20.71
CA LYS A 636 1.38 2.77 -20.24
C LYS A 636 1.11 2.50 -18.76
N LEU A 637 1.08 1.22 -18.39
CA LEU A 637 0.81 0.78 -17.02
C LEU A 637 1.84 1.33 -16.02
N HIS A 638 3.13 1.20 -16.35
CA HIS A 638 4.20 1.70 -15.50
C HIS A 638 4.05 3.21 -15.28
N ASN A 639 3.80 3.97 -16.36
CA ASN A 639 3.58 5.41 -16.23
C ASN A 639 2.32 5.76 -15.43
N THR A 640 1.18 5.10 -15.66
CA THR A 640 -0.08 5.41 -14.95
C THR A 640 -0.02 5.06 -13.46
N VAL A 641 0.54 3.90 -13.09
CA VAL A 641 0.67 3.52 -11.67
C VAL A 641 1.64 4.47 -10.96
N SER A 642 2.81 4.72 -11.54
CA SER A 642 3.80 5.62 -10.98
C SER A 642 3.29 7.06 -10.85
N SER A 643 2.54 7.50 -11.85
CA SER A 643 1.80 8.75 -11.87
C SER A 643 0.90 8.84 -10.64
N SER A 644 0.03 7.88 -10.40
CA SER A 644 -0.90 7.94 -9.26
C SER A 644 -0.25 7.97 -7.88
N ILE A 645 1.04 7.62 -7.77
CA ILE A 645 1.80 7.60 -6.52
C ILE A 645 2.39 9.00 -6.27
N ALA A 646 1.70 9.78 -5.44
CA ALA A 646 2.26 10.99 -4.85
C ALA A 646 3.12 10.61 -3.64
N ARG A 647 4.41 10.96 -3.66
CA ARG A 647 5.29 10.82 -2.49
C ARG A 647 5.53 12.18 -1.86
N THR A 648 5.54 12.26 -0.53
CA THR A 648 5.58 13.50 0.24
C THR A 648 6.95 14.18 0.27
N GLU A 649 8.02 13.51 -0.17
CA GLU A 649 9.37 14.03 -0.02
C GLU A 649 9.69 15.08 -1.08
N GLN A 650 10.29 16.19 -0.63
CA GLN A 650 10.71 17.32 -1.49
C GLN A 650 11.57 16.87 -2.69
N TRP A 651 12.37 15.81 -2.55
CA TRP A 651 13.20 15.31 -3.65
C TRP A 651 12.38 14.65 -4.76
N TYR A 652 11.23 14.03 -4.46
CA TYR A 652 10.32 13.43 -5.44
C TYR A 652 9.64 14.50 -6.31
N HIS A 653 9.66 15.74 -5.85
CA HIS A 653 9.10 16.92 -6.53
C HIS A 653 10.17 17.81 -7.19
N LYS A 654 11.45 17.42 -7.17
CA LYS A 654 12.53 18.25 -7.74
C LYS A 654 12.42 18.43 -9.25
N ASP A 655 11.88 17.46 -9.98
CA ASP A 655 11.52 17.66 -11.39
C ASP A 655 10.14 18.33 -11.48
N GLU A 656 10.10 19.64 -11.24
CA GLU A 656 8.90 20.49 -11.33
C GLU A 656 8.31 20.54 -12.76
N ARG A 657 9.10 20.13 -13.77
CA ARG A 657 8.74 20.17 -15.19
C ARG A 657 8.50 18.79 -15.80
N ALA A 658 8.67 17.72 -15.03
CA ALA A 658 8.29 16.38 -15.46
C ALA A 658 6.80 16.40 -15.80
N PHE A 659 6.48 16.09 -17.06
CA PHE A 659 5.13 15.68 -17.39
C PHE A 659 4.84 14.41 -16.60
N TYR A 660 3.61 14.25 -16.10
CA TYR A 660 3.22 13.11 -15.28
C TYR A 660 3.60 11.76 -15.94
N THR A 661 3.48 11.70 -17.28
CA THR A 661 3.82 10.57 -18.16
C THR A 661 5.31 10.44 -18.51
N SER A 662 6.18 11.31 -18.01
CA SER A 662 7.63 11.30 -18.26
C SER A 662 8.47 11.09 -17.00
N ARG A 663 7.88 10.87 -15.82
CA ARG A 663 8.65 10.80 -14.56
C ARG A 663 9.62 9.61 -14.48
N TYR A 664 9.37 8.55 -15.24
CA TYR A 664 10.23 7.36 -15.35
C TYR A 664 10.93 7.22 -16.70
N TRP A 665 10.91 8.28 -17.51
CA TRP A 665 11.54 8.32 -18.83
C TRP A 665 12.36 9.60 -18.97
N PRO A 666 13.47 9.58 -19.71
CA PRO A 666 14.41 10.70 -19.68
C PRO A 666 13.72 12.00 -20.15
N SER A 667 13.44 12.90 -19.20
CA SER A 667 13.22 14.32 -19.45
C SER A 667 14.54 14.97 -19.84
N LEU A 668 14.50 16.14 -20.49
CA LEU A 668 15.73 16.90 -20.75
C LEU A 668 16.48 17.21 -19.43
N ASP A 669 15.75 17.52 -18.36
CA ASP A 669 16.33 17.81 -17.05
C ASP A 669 16.98 16.57 -16.42
N SER A 670 16.32 15.40 -16.51
CA SER A 670 16.91 14.13 -16.03
C SER A 670 18.13 13.68 -16.85
N GLU A 671 18.12 13.92 -18.17
CA GLU A 671 19.25 13.59 -19.04
C GLU A 671 20.44 14.53 -18.82
N LEU A 672 20.17 15.83 -18.56
CA LEU A 672 21.19 16.78 -18.13
C LEU A 672 21.77 16.43 -16.77
N ALA A 673 20.92 16.11 -15.78
CA ALA A 673 21.36 15.67 -14.45
C ALA A 673 22.20 14.39 -14.53
N ARG A 674 21.80 13.42 -15.36
CA ARG A 674 22.59 12.21 -15.64
C ARG A 674 23.94 12.55 -16.24
N SER A 675 23.95 13.41 -17.26
CA SER A 675 25.18 13.83 -17.94
C SER A 675 26.14 14.52 -16.97
N GLN A 676 25.63 15.41 -16.11
CA GLN A 676 26.44 16.12 -15.10
C GLN A 676 27.01 15.17 -14.06
N ALA A 677 26.19 14.28 -13.51
CA ALA A 677 26.62 13.36 -12.46
C ALA A 677 27.62 12.31 -12.96
N LEU A 678 27.40 11.77 -14.16
CA LEU A 678 28.35 10.87 -14.82
C LEU A 678 29.55 11.59 -15.45
N LYS A 679 29.65 12.92 -15.27
CA LYS A 679 30.71 13.77 -15.82
C LYS A 679 30.83 13.66 -17.34
N HIS A 680 29.73 13.33 -18.02
CA HIS A 680 29.63 13.34 -19.47
C HIS A 680 29.59 14.80 -19.95
N VAL A 681 30.50 15.12 -20.87
CA VAL A 681 30.70 16.50 -21.38
C VAL A 681 29.73 16.85 -22.52
N SER A 682 28.99 15.87 -23.06
CA SER A 682 27.97 16.09 -24.09
C SER A 682 26.95 14.96 -24.13
N ILE A 683 25.81 15.23 -24.77
CA ILE A 683 24.71 14.28 -25.01
C ILE A 683 24.56 14.11 -26.52
N ALA A 684 24.39 12.87 -26.98
CA ALA A 684 24.24 12.57 -28.39
C ALA A 684 22.99 13.25 -28.99
N THR A 685 23.13 13.88 -30.15
CA THR A 685 22.05 14.65 -30.78
C THR A 685 20.85 13.78 -31.16
N ASP A 686 21.09 12.52 -31.57
CA ASP A 686 20.00 11.56 -31.85
C ASP A 686 19.17 11.29 -30.59
N ARG A 687 19.82 11.15 -29.42
CA ARG A 687 19.16 10.91 -28.14
C ARG A 687 18.30 12.10 -27.75
N LEU A 688 18.79 13.33 -27.95
CA LEU A 688 18.02 14.55 -27.75
C LEU A 688 16.80 14.63 -28.68
N TYR A 689 16.95 14.29 -29.97
CA TYR A 689 15.82 14.25 -30.90
C TYR A 689 14.76 13.22 -30.48
N ARG A 690 15.18 12.03 -30.04
CA ARG A 690 14.27 10.98 -29.55
C ARG A 690 13.54 11.40 -28.27
N VAL A 691 14.23 12.06 -27.32
CA VAL A 691 13.59 12.65 -26.13
C VAL A 691 12.60 13.75 -26.53
N TYR A 692 12.99 14.65 -27.42
CA TYR A 692 12.11 15.74 -27.88
C TYR A 692 10.86 15.25 -28.60
N ALA A 693 10.97 14.17 -29.39
CA ALA A 693 9.84 13.55 -30.07
C ALA A 693 8.76 13.06 -29.09
N LEU A 694 9.17 12.58 -27.91
CA LEU A 694 8.24 12.20 -26.83
C LEU A 694 7.63 13.43 -26.15
N LEU A 695 8.44 14.45 -25.86
CA LEU A 695 8.00 15.63 -25.10
C LEU A 695 6.87 16.39 -25.80
N LYS A 696 6.88 16.46 -27.13
CA LYS A 696 5.89 17.21 -27.91
C LYS A 696 4.44 16.71 -27.70
N PRO A 697 4.10 15.43 -27.93
CA PRO A 697 2.75 14.94 -27.64
C PRO A 697 2.44 14.95 -26.14
N MET A 698 3.41 14.68 -25.25
CA MET A 698 3.19 14.76 -23.79
C MET A 698 2.78 16.17 -23.34
N ALA A 699 3.40 17.22 -23.88
CA ALA A 699 3.04 18.60 -23.55
C ALA A 699 1.61 18.95 -23.99
N ARG A 700 1.15 18.41 -25.14
CA ARG A 700 -0.23 18.57 -25.60
C ARG A 700 -1.22 17.86 -24.68
N LEU A 701 -0.91 16.64 -24.28
CA LEU A 701 -1.72 15.87 -23.33
C LEU A 701 -1.80 16.54 -21.96
N ALA A 702 -0.70 17.14 -21.49
CA ALA A 702 -0.70 17.90 -20.24
C ALA A 702 -1.62 19.12 -20.30
N GLY A 703 -1.66 19.83 -21.44
CA GLY A 703 -2.62 20.90 -21.68
C GLY A 703 -4.07 20.41 -21.65
N LEU A 704 -4.36 19.33 -22.38
CA LEU A 704 -5.69 18.72 -22.41
C LEU A 704 -6.15 18.18 -21.06
N ARG A 705 -5.22 17.70 -20.23
CA ARG A 705 -5.55 17.27 -18.86
C ARG A 705 -6.21 18.39 -18.08
N ALA A 706 -5.60 19.57 -18.04
CA ALA A 706 -6.13 20.71 -17.29
C ALA A 706 -7.48 21.19 -17.84
N GLU A 707 -7.72 21.00 -19.14
CA GLU A 707 -9.01 21.27 -19.77
C GLU A 707 -10.07 20.22 -19.37
N LEU A 708 -9.75 18.93 -19.52
CA LEU A 708 -10.62 17.80 -19.15
C LEU A 708 -11.03 17.86 -17.68
N GLN A 709 -10.12 18.19 -16.77
CA GLN A 709 -10.43 18.35 -15.34
C GLN A 709 -11.53 19.40 -15.12
N LYS A 710 -11.41 20.57 -15.76
CA LYS A 710 -12.42 21.64 -15.69
C LYS A 710 -13.74 21.26 -16.36
N LEU A 711 -13.69 20.45 -17.42
CA LEU A 711 -14.89 20.00 -18.12
C LEU A 711 -15.65 18.95 -17.32
N LEU A 712 -14.93 18.03 -16.66
CA LEU A 712 -15.48 17.04 -15.74
C LEU A 712 -16.17 17.70 -14.54
N GLU A 713 -15.52 18.71 -13.92
CA GLU A 713 -16.13 19.51 -12.84
C GLU A 713 -17.44 20.20 -13.26
N LYS A 714 -17.56 20.57 -14.55
CA LYS A 714 -18.75 21.25 -15.10
C LYS A 714 -19.83 20.29 -15.59
N GLY A 715 -19.53 19.00 -15.76
CA GLY A 715 -20.46 18.01 -16.31
C GLY A 715 -20.85 18.24 -17.78
N ASP A 716 -20.00 18.88 -18.59
CA ASP A 716 -20.29 19.17 -20.01
C ASP A 716 -19.93 17.98 -20.91
N ALA A 717 -20.85 17.03 -21.06
CA ALA A 717 -20.63 15.79 -21.78
C ALA A 717 -20.16 15.98 -23.24
N ALA A 718 -20.66 16.99 -23.95
CA ALA A 718 -20.29 17.22 -25.35
C ALA A 718 -18.85 17.72 -25.50
N SER A 719 -18.44 18.65 -24.63
CA SER A 719 -17.06 19.16 -24.61
C SER A 719 -16.07 18.10 -24.10
N ILE A 720 -16.48 17.27 -23.14
CA ILE A 720 -15.68 16.13 -22.65
C ILE A 720 -15.39 15.16 -23.81
N GLN A 721 -16.41 14.84 -24.61
CA GLN A 721 -16.28 13.98 -25.79
C GLN A 721 -15.25 14.54 -26.78
N GLU A 722 -15.37 15.81 -27.14
CA GLU A 722 -14.45 16.47 -28.08
C GLU A 722 -13.00 16.47 -27.57
N ALA A 723 -12.81 16.79 -26.30
CA ALA A 723 -11.50 16.76 -25.66
C ALA A 723 -10.90 15.34 -25.60
N CYS A 724 -11.73 14.31 -25.37
CA CYS A 724 -11.29 12.91 -25.39
C CYS A 724 -10.90 12.43 -26.79
N ASP A 725 -11.61 12.85 -27.83
CA ASP A 725 -11.27 12.52 -29.22
C ASP A 725 -9.97 13.22 -29.66
N LEU A 726 -9.76 14.46 -29.23
CA LEU A 726 -8.49 15.16 -29.42
C LEU A 726 -7.33 14.49 -28.66
N ALA A 727 -7.56 14.07 -27.42
CA ALA A 727 -6.60 13.34 -26.61
C ALA A 727 -6.18 12.02 -27.28
N GLN A 728 -7.11 11.28 -27.90
CA GLN A 728 -6.82 10.03 -28.59
C GLN A 728 -5.80 10.21 -29.73
N SER A 729 -5.91 11.31 -30.48
CA SER A 729 -4.96 11.66 -31.54
C SER A 729 -3.54 11.87 -30.97
N HIS A 730 -3.43 12.61 -29.86
CA HIS A 730 -2.15 12.87 -29.21
C HIS A 730 -1.57 11.65 -28.48
N ILE A 731 -2.41 10.76 -27.95
CA ILE A 731 -1.97 9.47 -27.39
C ILE A 731 -1.36 8.61 -28.49
N LYS A 732 -1.97 8.57 -29.68
CA LYS A 732 -1.42 7.86 -30.83
C LYS A 732 -0.06 8.43 -31.25
N ASP A 733 0.06 9.76 -31.36
CA ASP A 733 1.34 10.44 -31.64
C ASP A 733 2.41 10.05 -30.58
N LEU A 734 2.01 9.94 -29.31
CA LEU A 734 2.89 9.56 -28.22
C LEU A 734 3.34 8.10 -28.32
N GLU A 735 2.42 7.17 -28.58
CA GLU A 735 2.75 5.74 -28.76
C GLU A 735 3.72 5.53 -29.92
N GLU A 736 3.48 6.20 -31.06
CA GLU A 736 4.39 6.17 -32.22
C GLU A 736 5.77 6.71 -31.85
N ALA A 737 5.84 7.81 -31.08
CA ALA A 737 7.10 8.38 -30.60
C ALA A 737 7.83 7.45 -29.61
N VAL A 738 7.12 6.73 -28.75
CA VAL A 738 7.69 5.73 -27.81
C VAL A 738 8.33 4.58 -28.56
N VAL A 739 7.63 4.05 -29.56
CA VAL A 739 8.16 2.98 -30.42
C VAL A 739 9.37 3.48 -31.21
N ALA A 740 9.29 4.64 -31.84
CA ALA A 740 10.38 5.22 -32.63
C ALA A 740 11.59 5.62 -31.76
N GLY A 741 11.36 6.02 -30.51
CA GLY A 741 12.40 6.41 -29.57
C GLY A 741 13.32 5.27 -29.12
N ASN A 742 12.86 4.01 -29.24
CA ASN A 742 13.64 2.80 -28.97
C ASN A 742 14.28 2.72 -27.56
N PHE A 743 13.82 3.54 -26.61
CA PHE A 743 14.35 3.55 -25.24
C PHE A 743 14.01 2.25 -24.49
N LEU A 744 12.83 1.67 -24.75
CA LEU A 744 12.37 0.42 -24.14
C LEU A 744 13.29 -0.76 -24.53
N PRO A 745 13.50 -1.08 -25.83
CA PRO A 745 14.42 -2.16 -26.20
C PRO A 745 15.87 -1.89 -25.80
N GLU A 746 16.34 -0.64 -25.85
CA GLU A 746 17.70 -0.30 -25.42
C GLU A 746 17.95 -0.58 -23.93
N THR A 747 16.91 -0.41 -23.09
CA THR A 747 17.02 -0.54 -21.63
C THR A 747 16.73 -1.97 -21.17
N TYR A 748 15.73 -2.61 -21.78
CA TYR A 748 15.14 -3.85 -21.27
C TYR A 748 15.37 -5.07 -22.16
N LYS A 749 16.16 -4.96 -23.24
CA LYS A 749 16.54 -6.14 -24.04
C LYS A 749 17.12 -7.23 -23.14
N PHE A 750 16.65 -8.46 -23.33
CA PHE A 750 17.22 -9.60 -22.65
C PHE A 750 18.57 -9.96 -23.29
N ASP A 751 19.60 -10.13 -22.46
CA ASP A 751 20.91 -10.61 -22.88
C ASP A 751 21.31 -11.81 -22.01
N PRO A 752 21.30 -13.04 -22.56
CA PRO A 752 21.63 -14.24 -21.80
C PRO A 752 23.12 -14.33 -21.42
N GLU A 753 24.00 -13.61 -22.11
CA GLU A 753 25.45 -13.60 -21.86
C GLU A 753 25.87 -12.48 -20.91
N LEU A 754 24.94 -11.59 -20.53
CA LEU A 754 25.20 -10.51 -19.60
C LEU A 754 25.40 -11.08 -18.19
N VAL A 755 26.62 -10.94 -17.68
CA VAL A 755 26.98 -11.29 -16.31
C VAL A 755 26.91 -10.02 -15.46
N ASP A 756 26.07 -10.02 -14.43
CA ASP A 756 26.00 -8.89 -13.49
C ASP A 756 27.32 -8.76 -12.73
N ALA A 757 27.97 -7.61 -12.89
CA ALA A 757 29.14 -7.28 -12.09
C ALA A 757 28.76 -7.25 -10.59
N SER A 758 29.72 -7.59 -9.73
CA SER A 758 29.56 -7.34 -8.30
C SER A 758 29.19 -5.86 -8.10
N PRO A 759 28.16 -5.56 -7.30
CA PRO A 759 27.61 -4.21 -7.15
C PRO A 759 28.66 -3.28 -6.52
N ASN A 760 29.46 -2.65 -7.37
CA ASN A 760 30.39 -1.59 -7.04
C ASN A 760 29.74 -0.28 -7.44
N PHE A 761 29.34 0.49 -6.43
CA PHE A 761 28.67 1.76 -6.64
C PHE A 761 29.69 2.89 -6.59
N THR A 762 29.92 3.54 -7.72
CA THR A 762 30.85 4.68 -7.77
C THR A 762 30.27 5.88 -7.00
N PRO A 763 31.10 6.74 -6.41
CA PRO A 763 30.63 7.97 -5.77
C PRO A 763 29.78 8.85 -6.70
N GLU A 764 30.07 8.85 -8.01
CA GLU A 764 29.34 9.56 -9.04
C GLU A 764 27.94 8.99 -9.27
N GLU A 765 27.80 7.66 -9.35
CA GLU A 765 26.48 7.02 -9.43
C GLU A 765 25.69 7.24 -8.12
N GLU A 766 26.39 7.33 -6.98
CA GLU A 766 25.80 7.70 -5.70
C GLU A 766 25.23 9.10 -5.69
N GLU A 767 25.99 10.07 -6.19
CA GLU A 767 25.52 11.44 -6.38
C GLU A 767 24.31 11.48 -7.34
N PHE A 768 24.38 10.81 -8.49
CA PHE A 768 23.28 10.78 -9.44
C PHE A 768 22.01 10.18 -8.83
N SER A 769 22.13 9.03 -8.17
CA SER A 769 20.98 8.34 -7.58
C SER A 769 20.26 9.15 -6.50
N ARG A 770 21.02 9.99 -5.78
CA ARG A 770 20.56 10.86 -4.70
C ARG A 770 20.14 12.26 -5.18
N SER A 771 20.34 12.57 -6.47
CA SER A 771 20.02 13.90 -7.04
C SER A 771 18.53 14.25 -6.96
N GLY A 772 17.65 13.24 -7.02
CA GLY A 772 16.21 13.38 -7.17
C GLY A 772 15.72 13.34 -8.63
N TYR A 773 16.64 13.33 -9.60
CA TYR A 773 16.35 13.24 -11.04
C TYR A 773 16.66 11.87 -11.65
N PHE A 774 17.03 10.88 -10.83
CA PHE A 774 17.39 9.56 -11.34
C PHE A 774 16.17 8.79 -11.83
N VAL A 775 16.35 8.18 -13.00
CA VAL A 775 15.40 7.32 -13.70
C VAL A 775 16.00 5.92 -13.74
N GLU A 776 15.18 4.87 -13.53
CA GLU A 776 15.61 3.45 -13.52
C GLU A 776 16.23 2.95 -14.83
N ALA A 777 16.26 3.78 -15.88
CA ALA A 777 16.85 3.50 -17.18
C ALA A 777 18.38 3.63 -17.23
N THR A 778 19.07 3.55 -16.08
CA THR A 778 20.54 3.54 -15.99
C THR A 778 21.05 2.17 -15.59
#